data_AF-A0AAE0PMY0-F1
#
_entry.id   AF-A0AAE0PMY0-F1
#
_cell.length_a   1.000
_cell.length_b   1.000
_cell.length_c   1.000
_cell.angle_alpha   90.00
_cell.angle_beta   90.00
_cell.angle_gamma   90.00
#
_symmetry.space_group_name_H-M   'P 1'
#
loop_
_entity.id
_entity.type
_entity.pdbx_description
1 polymer ?
#
loop_
_entity_poly.entity_id
_entity_poly.type
_entity_poly.pdbx_seq_one_letter_code
_entity_poly.pdbx_strand_id
1 'polypeptide(L)'
;MGVKHMRKPFWGLQYHPESVCTEREGNKVIEHWFRETLRWNEENARVVVDLENGERLAHQATKLSLLSRLQVAVADDDQTTGSATDGKRIWWERMGTRPEYRSVTVNLPHGVQVSDVVEELGMDGADKVVVLESANAAATASARADVRGRYSIIAAGLEEALRLEYHTGDEYATFKLQKVNGLQVGLSERVFLDSYGGIWGLVASIQEKRSLGNGVELPDLPFLGGFMGFITYEQGLSDIDIHLENRPHHRPDVCLTWVTRSVVIDHTLGLAHVQELYTSDTEFDGDAWMRSTADRLESTSAHHQHQLLNDMPSPAKKAKTRRPSTSTSIQTPLTKEYEAKVKTCQEFIAAGDSYELCLTDQTKITRPLSDIVPSTTHQEHHAPQQRPTSPTLTRKQQQRRSSSSLVPTMTSSTPVPSSWQLYKTLRSRQPAPFASYLRLGGATLVSASPERFLTYDRHGRCSMRPMKGTVRKSETVSTLEQAEKILHIPKEEAENLMIVDLVRHDLHSICGAGNVEVSDLLKVEEYQSVFQMITVVEGQLPTPSSDDKKKRYTGLDVLAASLPPGSMTGAPKKRSCELLQQIEQHRERSLYSGVVGYMCVTGRGDWSVTIRSLFRWDDERVTVQGQEEDGKTAEEEHEVWHIGAGGAVTILSTPEGEREEMFTKLAGPLRVFADLG
;
A
#
# COMPACT_ATOMS: atom_id res chain seq x y z
N MET A 1 21.21 -6.34 -25.12
CA MET A 1 21.83 -7.68 -25.16
C MET A 1 23.31 -7.53 -25.50
N GLY A 2 24.20 -7.82 -24.55
CA GLY A 2 25.63 -7.90 -24.80
C GLY A 2 26.37 -8.50 -23.60
N VAL A 3 27.08 -9.61 -23.81
CA VAL A 3 27.99 -10.24 -22.84
C VAL A 3 29.32 -10.45 -23.57
N LYS A 4 30.48 -10.09 -22.98
CA LYS A 4 31.77 -10.72 -23.36
C LYS A 4 32.90 -10.47 -22.30
N HIS A 5 33.30 -11.44 -21.49
CA HIS A 5 34.09 -12.61 -21.89
C HIS A 5 35.47 -12.61 -21.20
N MET A 6 35.92 -13.81 -20.87
CA MET A 6 36.90 -14.18 -19.83
C MET A 6 38.32 -13.59 -19.84
N ARG A 7 38.64 -12.47 -20.52
CA ARG A 7 39.94 -11.77 -20.37
C ARG A 7 40.05 -10.42 -21.13
N LYS A 8 38.94 -9.75 -21.52
CA LYS A 8 38.92 -8.31 -21.95
C LYS A 8 37.82 -7.58 -21.16
N PRO A 9 37.82 -6.24 -21.08
CA PRO A 9 36.58 -5.49 -21.12
C PRO A 9 35.83 -5.84 -22.40
N PHE A 10 34.67 -6.44 -22.19
CA PHE A 10 33.49 -6.37 -23.03
C PHE A 10 32.33 -6.59 -22.02
N TRP A 11 32.27 -5.73 -21.00
CA TRP A 11 30.97 -5.42 -20.44
C TRP A 11 30.24 -4.55 -21.44
N GLY A 12 28.99 -4.96 -21.69
CA GLY A 12 28.08 -4.28 -22.57
C GLY A 12 27.89 -2.85 -22.13
N LEU A 13 27.85 -1.97 -23.11
CA LEU A 13 27.23 -0.70 -22.88
C LEU A 13 25.72 -0.97 -22.69
N GLN A 14 25.21 -0.69 -21.49
CA GLN A 14 23.79 -0.81 -21.19
C GLN A 14 23.12 0.46 -21.67
N TYR A 15 22.60 0.38 -22.88
CA TYR A 15 21.65 1.36 -23.38
C TYR A 15 20.26 0.76 -23.24
N HIS A 16 19.27 1.62 -23.12
CA HIS A 16 17.94 1.20 -23.48
C HIS A 16 17.93 0.76 -24.95
N PRO A 17 17.40 -0.43 -25.29
CA PRO A 17 17.34 -0.91 -26.69
C PRO A 17 16.70 0.14 -27.60
N GLU A 18 15.73 0.88 -27.07
CA GLU A 18 15.07 1.97 -27.75
C GLU A 18 16.01 3.16 -27.91
N SER A 19 16.65 3.68 -26.85
CA SER A 19 17.54 4.87 -26.91
C SER A 19 18.67 4.77 -27.94
N VAL A 20 19.22 3.58 -28.16
CA VAL A 20 20.28 3.39 -29.15
C VAL A 20 19.75 3.23 -30.58
N CYS A 21 18.48 2.84 -30.72
CA CYS A 21 17.78 2.69 -31.99
C CYS A 21 16.95 3.93 -32.37
N THR A 22 16.74 4.89 -31.45
CA THR A 22 15.91 6.09 -31.68
C THR A 22 16.56 7.06 -32.67
N GLU A 23 17.87 7.26 -32.55
CA GLU A 23 18.60 8.28 -33.29
C GLU A 23 19.83 7.68 -33.98
N ARG A 24 20.19 8.23 -35.15
CA ARG A 24 21.35 7.74 -35.93
C ARG A 24 22.66 7.86 -35.16
N GLU A 25 22.74 8.79 -34.21
CA GLU A 25 23.88 8.98 -33.33
C GLU A 25 24.02 7.86 -32.29
N GLY A 26 22.92 7.20 -31.88
CA GLY A 26 22.95 6.03 -30.99
C GLY A 26 23.77 4.89 -31.58
N ASN A 27 23.63 4.65 -32.90
CA ASN A 27 24.45 3.69 -33.63
C ASN A 27 25.95 4.01 -33.51
N LYS A 28 26.33 5.30 -33.56
CA LYS A 28 27.74 5.69 -33.41
C LYS A 28 28.27 5.38 -32.02
N VAL A 29 27.45 5.42 -30.97
CA VAL A 29 27.87 5.03 -29.62
C VAL A 29 28.21 3.53 -29.57
N ILE A 30 27.41 2.67 -30.23
CA ILE A 30 27.74 1.25 -30.40
C ILE A 30 29.03 1.09 -31.21
N GLU A 31 29.15 1.78 -32.35
CA GLU A 31 30.33 1.70 -33.21
C GLU A 31 31.61 2.16 -32.49
N HIS A 32 31.54 3.26 -31.73
CA HIS A 32 32.66 3.80 -30.95
C HIS A 32 33.04 2.86 -29.82
N TRP A 33 32.07 2.34 -29.07
CA TRP A 33 32.35 1.36 -28.03
C TRP A 33 33.01 0.10 -28.60
N PHE A 34 32.53 -0.42 -29.73
CA PHE A 34 33.17 -1.56 -30.40
C PHE A 34 34.60 -1.22 -30.82
N ARG A 35 34.83 -0.05 -31.40
CA ARG A 35 36.14 0.40 -31.86
C ARG A 35 37.14 0.52 -30.70
N GLU A 36 36.75 1.19 -29.62
CA GLU A 36 37.59 1.37 -28.43
C GLU A 36 37.88 0.03 -27.75
N THR A 37 36.87 -0.84 -27.67
CA THR A 37 37.07 -2.18 -27.12
C THR A 37 38.03 -2.99 -27.98
N LEU A 38 37.87 -2.98 -29.31
CA LEU A 38 38.79 -3.64 -30.24
C LEU A 38 40.23 -3.06 -30.18
N ARG A 39 40.39 -1.77 -29.91
CA ARG A 39 41.72 -1.17 -29.70
C ARG A 39 42.35 -1.66 -28.40
N TRP A 40 41.64 -1.57 -27.27
CA TRP A 40 42.11 -2.11 -25.98
C TRP A 40 42.51 -3.57 -26.12
N ASN A 41 41.71 -4.30 -26.91
CA ASN A 41 41.95 -5.68 -27.22
C ASN A 41 43.32 -5.89 -27.90
N GLU A 42 43.65 -5.14 -28.93
CA GLU A 42 44.94 -5.25 -29.63
C GLU A 42 46.11 -4.93 -28.71
N GLU A 43 45.99 -3.88 -27.90
CA GLU A 43 47.05 -3.39 -27.00
C GLU A 43 47.36 -4.35 -25.84
N ASN A 44 46.32 -4.98 -25.28
CA ASN A 44 46.42 -5.73 -24.02
C ASN A 44 46.37 -7.25 -24.20
N ALA A 45 46.37 -7.74 -25.45
CA ALA A 45 46.51 -9.16 -25.80
C ALA A 45 45.71 -10.13 -24.92
N ARG A 46 44.40 -9.88 -24.71
CA ARG A 46 43.54 -10.85 -23.98
C ARG A 46 43.85 -12.27 -24.38
N VAL A 47 43.90 -13.08 -23.36
CA VAL A 47 43.97 -14.53 -23.46
C VAL A 47 42.57 -15.10 -23.23
N VAL A 48 41.86 -15.83 -24.07
CA VAL A 48 40.50 -16.33 -23.71
C VAL A 48 40.58 -17.55 -22.78
N VAL A 49 39.91 -17.58 -21.61
CA VAL A 49 39.71 -18.86 -20.85
C VAL A 49 38.53 -19.57 -21.48
N ASP A 50 38.57 -20.89 -21.66
CA ASP A 50 37.39 -21.72 -21.89
C ASP A 50 36.91 -22.24 -20.53
N LEU A 51 35.61 -22.10 -20.22
CA LEU A 51 35.06 -22.69 -19.00
C LEU A 51 35.13 -24.20 -19.12
N GLU A 52 36.02 -24.84 -18.37
CA GLU A 52 36.34 -26.28 -18.46
C GLU A 52 35.13 -27.21 -18.27
N ASN A 53 34.00 -26.70 -17.76
CA ASN A 53 32.82 -27.50 -17.41
C ASN A 53 31.53 -27.15 -18.20
N GLY A 54 31.56 -26.25 -19.19
CA GLY A 54 30.37 -25.87 -19.95
C GLY A 54 29.26 -25.18 -19.13
N GLU A 55 29.61 -24.60 -17.98
CA GLU A 55 28.67 -23.94 -17.08
C GLU A 55 28.10 -22.67 -17.71
N ARG A 56 26.78 -22.64 -17.91
CA ARG A 56 26.08 -21.52 -18.54
C ARG A 56 25.86 -20.42 -17.50
N LEU A 57 26.66 -19.35 -17.57
CA LEU A 57 26.52 -18.16 -16.72
C LEU A 57 25.31 -17.27 -17.09
N ALA A 58 24.74 -17.47 -18.28
CA ALA A 58 23.58 -16.73 -18.74
C ALA A 58 22.29 -17.48 -18.37
N HIS A 59 21.46 -16.84 -17.55
CA HIS A 59 20.14 -17.33 -17.18
C HIS A 59 19.06 -16.78 -18.11
N GLN A 60 17.88 -17.39 -18.10
CA GLN A 60 16.72 -16.77 -18.73
C GLN A 60 16.42 -15.44 -18.04
N ALA A 61 16.13 -14.40 -18.82
CA ALA A 61 15.75 -13.10 -18.30
C ALA A 61 14.39 -13.13 -17.57
N THR A 62 13.58 -14.15 -17.84
CA THR A 62 12.30 -14.39 -17.19
C THR A 62 12.48 -15.16 -15.90
N LYS A 63 11.82 -14.70 -14.83
CA LYS A 63 11.75 -15.41 -13.56
C LYS A 63 10.74 -16.56 -13.68
N LEU A 64 11.01 -17.68 -12.99
CA LEU A 64 10.05 -18.78 -12.83
C LEU A 64 8.84 -18.31 -12.03
N SER A 65 7.64 -18.85 -12.29
CA SER A 65 6.46 -18.48 -11.51
C SER A 65 6.60 -18.91 -10.05
N LEU A 66 6.01 -18.16 -9.11
CA LEU A 66 6.01 -18.42 -7.68
C LEU A 66 5.49 -19.83 -7.38
N LEU A 67 4.43 -20.26 -8.06
CA LEU A 67 3.86 -21.60 -7.92
C LEU A 67 4.85 -22.70 -8.33
N SER A 68 5.69 -22.45 -9.34
CA SER A 68 6.70 -23.43 -9.77
C SER A 68 7.90 -23.54 -8.83
N ARG A 69 8.08 -22.57 -7.93
CA ARG A 69 9.15 -22.56 -6.92
C ARG A 69 8.75 -23.27 -5.62
N LEU A 70 7.47 -23.63 -5.47
CA LEU A 70 6.99 -24.35 -4.31
C LEU A 70 7.66 -25.73 -4.22
N GLN A 71 8.36 -25.98 -3.12
CA GLN A 71 8.95 -27.29 -2.83
C GLN A 71 7.93 -28.25 -2.20
N VAL A 72 6.85 -27.71 -1.64
CA VAL A 72 5.69 -28.49 -1.20
C VAL A 72 5.01 -29.05 -2.45
N ALA A 73 5.09 -30.38 -2.61
CA ALA A 73 4.17 -31.08 -3.48
C ALA A 73 2.76 -30.71 -3.03
N VAL A 74 2.03 -29.93 -3.84
CA VAL A 74 0.58 -29.90 -3.77
C VAL A 74 0.16 -31.34 -4.04
N ALA A 75 0.04 -32.12 -2.97
CA ALA A 75 -0.52 -33.46 -3.02
C ALA A 75 -1.95 -33.26 -3.47
N ASP A 76 -2.29 -33.85 -4.61
CA ASP A 76 -3.67 -34.05 -4.99
C ASP A 76 -4.33 -34.79 -3.82
N ASP A 77 -5.22 -34.10 -3.11
CA ASP A 77 -6.02 -34.69 -2.04
C ASP A 77 -7.17 -35.50 -2.63
N ASP A 78 -6.85 -36.30 -3.65
CA ASP A 78 -7.74 -37.28 -4.24
C ASP A 78 -7.06 -38.66 -4.16
N GLN A 79 -7.51 -39.40 -3.15
CA GLN A 79 -7.31 -40.84 -2.95
C GLN A 79 -5.96 -41.31 -2.36
N THR A 80 -6.08 -41.74 -1.10
CA THR A 80 -5.51 -42.95 -0.49
C THR A 80 -4.20 -42.89 0.33
N THR A 81 -4.37 -43.47 1.53
CA THR A 81 -3.40 -44.13 2.44
C THR A 81 -2.59 -43.28 3.40
N GLY A 82 -2.91 -43.47 4.69
CA GLY A 82 -2.19 -42.92 5.81
C GLY A 82 -0.76 -43.41 5.88
N SER A 83 0.15 -42.46 6.00
CA SER A 83 1.39 -42.62 6.74
C SER A 83 1.51 -41.41 7.64
N ALA A 84 1.57 -41.69 8.94
CA ALA A 84 1.57 -40.71 10.01
C ALA A 84 2.91 -39.97 10.08
N THR A 85 2.94 -38.73 9.61
CA THR A 85 3.78 -37.68 10.18
C THR A 85 2.89 -36.71 10.95
N ASP A 86 2.77 -37.01 12.24
CA ASP A 86 2.49 -36.10 13.36
C ASP A 86 1.75 -34.76 13.08
N GLY A 87 0.44 -34.85 12.82
CA GLY A 87 -0.53 -34.56 13.88
C GLY A 87 -0.78 -33.12 14.35
N LYS A 88 -0.15 -32.07 13.84
CA LYS A 88 -0.66 -30.68 14.00
C LYS A 88 -1.39 -30.25 12.74
N ARG A 89 -2.71 -30.47 12.72
CA ARG A 89 -3.57 -29.84 11.69
C ARG A 89 -3.54 -28.33 11.92
N ILE A 90 -2.92 -27.63 10.99
CA ILE A 90 -2.77 -26.19 10.99
C ILE A 90 -4.14 -25.55 10.71
N TRP A 91 -4.67 -24.75 11.65
CA TRP A 91 -6.05 -24.25 11.58
C TRP A 91 -6.29 -23.32 10.39
N TRP A 92 -5.29 -22.56 9.97
CA TRP A 92 -5.41 -21.61 8.87
C TRP A 92 -5.42 -22.27 7.49
N GLU A 93 -4.89 -23.48 7.32
CA GLU A 93 -4.76 -24.12 5.99
C GLU A 93 -6.11 -24.47 5.36
N ARG A 94 -7.10 -24.85 6.17
CA ARG A 94 -8.44 -25.24 5.72
C ARG A 94 -9.42 -24.08 5.62
N MET A 95 -9.14 -22.97 6.28
CA MET A 95 -10.10 -21.86 6.32
C MET A 95 -10.25 -21.19 4.95
N GLY A 96 -11.49 -21.14 4.45
CA GLY A 96 -11.83 -20.43 3.23
C GLY A 96 -11.34 -21.11 1.94
N THR A 97 -10.96 -22.40 1.99
CA THR A 97 -10.58 -23.16 0.78
C THR A 97 -11.81 -23.50 -0.05
N ARG A 98 -11.67 -23.45 -1.38
CA ARG A 98 -12.78 -23.68 -2.35
C ARG A 98 -14.03 -22.84 -2.00
N PRO A 99 -13.90 -21.49 -1.95
CA PRO A 99 -15.02 -20.65 -1.58
C PRO A 99 -16.14 -20.73 -2.63
N GLU A 100 -17.35 -20.48 -2.18
CA GLU A 100 -18.50 -20.14 -3.01
C GLU A 100 -18.82 -18.64 -2.84
N TYR A 101 -19.49 -18.06 -3.82
CA TYR A 101 -19.80 -16.63 -3.86
C TYR A 101 -21.31 -16.41 -3.89
N ARG A 102 -21.77 -15.47 -3.04
CA ARG A 102 -23.14 -14.95 -3.08
C ARG A 102 -23.13 -13.43 -2.92
N SER A 103 -24.17 -12.79 -3.44
CA SER A 103 -24.35 -11.35 -3.29
C SER A 103 -25.79 -10.91 -3.41
N VAL A 104 -26.13 -9.83 -2.71
CA VAL A 104 -27.36 -9.05 -2.89
C VAL A 104 -26.98 -7.70 -3.47
N THR A 105 -27.72 -7.22 -4.47
CA THR A 105 -27.51 -5.91 -5.07
C THR A 105 -28.68 -5.00 -4.72
N VAL A 106 -28.36 -3.80 -4.25
CA VAL A 106 -29.34 -2.76 -3.89
C VAL A 106 -29.05 -1.46 -4.62
N ASN A 107 -30.09 -0.66 -4.80
CA ASN A 107 -29.92 0.70 -5.30
C ASN A 107 -29.46 1.59 -4.16
N LEU A 108 -28.36 2.32 -4.37
CA LEU A 108 -27.94 3.34 -3.42
C LEU A 108 -28.80 4.58 -3.57
N PRO A 109 -29.40 5.09 -2.47
CA PRO A 109 -30.14 6.34 -2.52
C PRO A 109 -29.28 7.51 -3.03
N HIS A 110 -29.92 8.43 -3.75
CA HIS A 110 -29.21 9.55 -4.37
C HIS A 110 -28.49 10.41 -3.30
N GLY A 111 -27.22 10.72 -3.55
CA GLY A 111 -26.39 11.55 -2.67
C GLY A 111 -25.59 10.78 -1.61
N VAL A 112 -25.89 9.50 -1.37
CA VAL A 112 -25.14 8.66 -0.42
C VAL A 112 -23.69 8.52 -0.89
N GLN A 113 -22.76 8.85 0.00
CA GLN A 113 -21.32 8.74 -0.19
C GLN A 113 -20.78 7.45 0.44
N VAL A 114 -19.57 7.05 0.04
CA VAL A 114 -18.86 5.90 0.64
C VAL A 114 -18.69 6.09 2.15
N SER A 115 -18.46 7.32 2.62
CA SER A 115 -18.37 7.61 4.05
C SER A 115 -19.65 7.30 4.82
N ASP A 116 -20.81 7.59 4.22
CA ASP A 116 -22.11 7.32 4.82
C ASP A 116 -22.33 5.80 4.92
N VAL A 117 -21.92 5.05 3.89
CA VAL A 117 -21.98 3.57 3.91
C VAL A 117 -21.08 3.00 5.01
N VAL A 118 -19.86 3.52 5.18
CA VAL A 118 -18.94 3.06 6.24
C VAL A 118 -19.51 3.35 7.64
N GLU A 119 -20.11 4.51 7.84
CA GLU A 119 -20.75 4.91 9.09
C GLU A 119 -22.01 4.08 9.39
N GLU A 120 -22.84 3.79 8.37
CA GLU A 120 -24.01 2.91 8.49
C GLU A 120 -23.62 1.45 8.83
N LEU A 121 -22.42 1.03 8.43
CA LEU A 121 -21.84 -0.25 8.83
C LEU A 121 -21.22 -0.23 10.24
N GLY A 122 -21.19 0.93 10.91
CA GLY A 122 -20.61 1.12 12.25
C GLY A 122 -19.09 0.94 12.27
N MET A 123 -18.42 1.23 11.15
CA MET A 123 -16.99 0.97 10.95
C MET A 123 -16.10 2.20 11.15
N ASP A 124 -16.67 3.38 11.37
CA ASP A 124 -15.96 4.66 11.52
C ASP A 124 -15.03 4.71 12.75
N GLY A 125 -15.35 3.97 13.81
CA GLY A 125 -14.51 3.79 15.00
C GLY A 125 -13.81 2.43 15.12
N ALA A 126 -13.99 1.53 14.16
CA ALA A 126 -13.54 0.14 14.30
C ALA A 126 -12.01 0.01 14.26
N ASP A 127 -11.45 -0.87 15.10
CA ASP A 127 -10.00 -1.12 15.19
C ASP A 127 -9.40 -1.71 13.92
N LYS A 128 -10.26 -2.31 13.08
CA LYS A 128 -9.90 -2.87 11.79
C LYS A 128 -10.86 -2.38 10.73
N VAL A 129 -10.32 -1.67 9.74
CA VAL A 129 -11.09 -1.13 8.63
C VAL A 129 -10.21 -1.18 7.38
N VAL A 130 -10.78 -1.57 6.25
CA VAL A 130 -10.15 -1.38 4.95
C VAL A 130 -11.20 -0.83 3.99
N VAL A 131 -10.96 0.38 3.51
CA VAL A 131 -11.77 1.07 2.51
C VAL A 131 -10.82 1.43 1.36
N LEU A 132 -11.11 0.89 0.18
CA LEU A 132 -10.44 1.24 -1.07
C LEU A 132 -11.44 2.04 -1.90
N GLU A 133 -11.22 3.35 -1.99
CA GLU A 133 -12.20 4.27 -2.53
C GLU A 133 -11.71 4.95 -3.79
N SER A 134 -12.54 4.89 -4.84
CA SER A 134 -12.38 5.77 -5.97
C SER A 134 -13.16 7.07 -5.78
N ALA A 135 -12.51 8.09 -5.23
CA ALA A 135 -13.17 9.32 -4.77
C ALA A 135 -13.57 10.28 -5.90
N ASN A 136 -13.18 10.03 -7.15
CA ASN A 136 -13.47 10.89 -8.32
C ASN A 136 -14.63 10.39 -9.19
N ALA A 137 -15.24 9.26 -8.84
CA ALA A 137 -16.21 8.57 -9.69
C ALA A 137 -17.49 9.39 -9.94
N ALA A 138 -17.90 10.21 -8.98
CA ALA A 138 -19.13 11.01 -9.02
C ALA A 138 -18.97 12.41 -9.65
N ALA A 139 -17.75 12.84 -10.02
CA ALA A 139 -17.53 14.17 -10.59
C ALA A 139 -17.93 14.22 -12.07
N THR A 140 -18.70 15.23 -12.49
CA THR A 140 -19.19 15.48 -13.86
C THR A 140 -18.12 15.95 -14.88
N ALA A 141 -16.83 15.71 -14.58
CA ALA A 141 -15.65 15.94 -15.43
C ALA A 141 -15.73 15.29 -16.83
N SER A 142 -14.76 15.51 -17.73
CA SER A 142 -14.62 14.91 -19.09
C SER A 142 -13.59 13.75 -19.20
N ALA A 143 -12.92 13.36 -18.13
CA ALA A 143 -11.88 12.31 -18.12
C ALA A 143 -12.40 10.88 -18.41
N ARG A 144 -11.56 9.98 -18.96
CA ARG A 144 -11.89 8.56 -19.22
C ARG A 144 -12.32 7.81 -17.93
N ALA A 145 -13.18 6.81 -18.08
CA ALA A 145 -13.76 6.02 -16.98
C ALA A 145 -12.72 5.29 -16.10
N ASP A 146 -11.63 4.78 -16.68
CA ASP A 146 -10.57 4.05 -15.95
C ASP A 146 -9.83 4.95 -14.94
N VAL A 147 -9.77 6.25 -15.23
CA VAL A 147 -9.07 7.24 -14.40
C VAL A 147 -9.91 7.72 -13.24
N ARG A 148 -11.24 7.68 -13.34
CA ARG A 148 -12.13 8.11 -12.25
C ARG A 148 -12.37 7.04 -11.22
N GLY A 149 -11.93 5.81 -11.51
CA GLY A 149 -12.24 4.54 -10.85
C GLY A 149 -13.74 4.34 -10.64
N ARG A 150 -14.31 3.31 -11.27
CA ARG A 150 -15.76 3.06 -11.25
C ARG A 150 -16.28 2.58 -9.89
N TYR A 151 -15.42 1.95 -9.10
CA TYR A 151 -15.83 1.19 -7.94
C TYR A 151 -15.14 1.66 -6.66
N SER A 152 -15.85 1.53 -5.54
CA SER A 152 -15.26 1.55 -4.20
C SER A 152 -15.55 0.24 -3.49
N ILE A 153 -14.62 -0.22 -2.64
CA ILE A 153 -14.71 -1.50 -1.95
C ILE A 153 -14.52 -1.26 -0.45
N ILE A 154 -15.49 -1.72 0.34
CA ILE A 154 -15.47 -1.65 1.80
C ILE A 154 -15.40 -3.08 2.34
N ALA A 155 -14.33 -3.41 3.06
CA ALA A 155 -14.17 -4.72 3.68
C ALA A 155 -14.84 -4.78 5.06
N ALA A 156 -15.73 -5.75 5.26
CA ALA A 156 -16.46 -5.93 6.50
C ALA A 156 -16.01 -7.20 7.24
N GLY A 157 -16.30 -7.29 8.55
CA GLY A 157 -16.04 -8.51 9.33
C GLY A 157 -14.56 -8.82 9.56
N LEU A 158 -13.67 -7.83 9.52
CA LEU A 158 -12.21 -8.02 9.61
C LEU A 158 -11.70 -8.59 10.94
N GLU A 159 -12.54 -8.62 11.97
CA GLU A 159 -12.23 -9.29 13.24
C GLU A 159 -12.20 -10.82 13.10
N GLU A 160 -13.00 -11.36 12.17
CA GLU A 160 -13.11 -12.79 11.84
C GLU A 160 -12.29 -13.18 10.60
N ALA A 161 -11.62 -12.19 9.99
CA ALA A 161 -10.76 -12.43 8.83
C ALA A 161 -9.40 -13.00 9.25
N LEU A 162 -8.91 -13.98 8.48
CA LEU A 162 -7.55 -14.49 8.58
C LEU A 162 -6.57 -13.38 8.17
N ARG A 163 -5.66 -12.99 9.05
CA ARG A 163 -4.64 -11.98 8.77
C ARG A 163 -3.26 -12.61 8.69
N LEU A 164 -2.54 -12.33 7.60
CA LEU A 164 -1.13 -12.64 7.38
C LEU A 164 -0.30 -11.39 7.70
N GLU A 165 0.72 -11.56 8.52
CA GLU A 165 1.73 -10.55 8.83
C GLU A 165 3.12 -11.14 8.57
N TYR A 166 3.97 -10.40 7.86
CA TYR A 166 5.36 -10.76 7.62
C TYR A 166 6.24 -9.53 7.83
N HIS A 167 7.30 -9.69 8.60
CA HIS A 167 8.36 -8.70 8.80
C HIS A 167 9.53 -9.07 7.91
N THR A 168 10.00 -8.12 7.11
CA THR A 168 11.12 -8.33 6.19
C THR A 168 12.36 -8.80 6.94
N GLY A 169 12.86 -9.98 6.57
CA GLY A 169 14.03 -10.62 7.17
C GLY A 169 13.70 -11.77 8.11
N ASP A 170 12.43 -11.96 8.50
CA ASP A 170 12.01 -13.12 9.27
C ASP A 170 12.03 -14.40 8.40
N GLU A 171 12.36 -15.54 9.02
CA GLU A 171 12.25 -16.86 8.38
C GLU A 171 10.80 -17.40 8.34
N TYR A 172 9.86 -16.66 8.91
CA TYR A 172 8.46 -17.07 9.06
C TYR A 172 7.50 -15.91 8.80
N ALA A 173 6.29 -16.25 8.39
CA ALA A 173 5.14 -15.34 8.45
C ALA A 173 4.21 -15.74 9.60
N THR A 174 3.41 -14.79 10.09
CA THR A 174 2.46 -15.02 11.19
C THR A 174 1.03 -14.91 10.69
N PHE A 175 0.24 -15.96 10.90
CA PHE A 175 -1.21 -15.91 10.77
C PHE A 175 -1.85 -15.50 12.08
N LYS A 176 -2.87 -14.65 12.02
CA LYS A 176 -3.65 -14.20 13.16
C LYS A 176 -5.14 -14.27 12.85
N LEU A 177 -5.93 -14.66 13.85
CA LEU A 177 -7.39 -14.66 13.81
C LEU A 177 -7.91 -14.21 15.18
N GLN A 178 -8.70 -13.14 15.22
CA GLN A 178 -9.16 -12.58 16.50
C GLN A 178 -10.46 -13.20 16.97
N LYS A 179 -11.47 -13.27 16.10
CA LYS A 179 -12.79 -13.82 16.42
C LYS A 179 -13.16 -14.99 15.52
N VAL A 180 -13.98 -15.89 16.05
CA VAL A 180 -14.68 -16.95 15.30
C VAL A 180 -16.13 -16.96 15.78
N ASN A 181 -17.09 -16.76 14.86
CA ASN A 181 -18.52 -16.70 15.19
C ASN A 181 -18.83 -15.72 16.33
N GLY A 182 -18.21 -14.53 16.31
CA GLY A 182 -18.31 -13.50 17.34
C GLY A 182 -17.52 -13.77 18.64
N LEU A 183 -17.00 -14.99 18.85
CA LEU A 183 -16.24 -15.36 20.04
C LEU A 183 -14.77 -14.97 19.90
N GLN A 184 -14.22 -14.29 20.91
CA GLN A 184 -12.79 -13.97 20.97
C GLN A 184 -11.96 -15.24 21.14
N VAL A 185 -11.06 -15.49 20.19
CA VAL A 185 -10.14 -16.64 20.19
C VAL A 185 -8.67 -16.23 20.21
N GLY A 186 -8.30 -15.11 19.59
CA GLY A 186 -6.93 -14.59 19.58
C GLY A 186 -5.87 -15.58 19.08
N LEU A 187 -6.16 -16.36 18.04
CA LEU A 187 -5.22 -17.34 17.49
C LEU A 187 -4.05 -16.64 16.79
N SER A 188 -2.85 -17.18 16.99
CA SER A 188 -1.65 -16.75 16.28
C SER A 188 -0.74 -17.95 16.01
N GLU A 189 -0.27 -18.08 14.76
CA GLU A 189 0.60 -19.19 14.35
C GLU A 189 1.69 -18.71 13.41
N ARG A 190 2.93 -19.16 13.64
CA ARG A 190 4.09 -18.88 12.79
C ARG A 190 4.27 -20.00 11.77
N VAL A 191 4.55 -19.63 10.53
CA VAL A 191 4.72 -20.53 9.39
C VAL A 191 6.04 -20.22 8.71
N PHE A 192 6.96 -21.18 8.76
CA PHE A 192 8.29 -21.04 8.17
C PHE A 192 8.24 -21.00 6.64
N LEU A 193 9.04 -20.13 6.03
CA LEU A 193 8.97 -19.78 4.62
C LEU A 193 9.81 -20.69 3.71
N ASP A 194 10.73 -21.47 4.27
CA ASP A 194 11.65 -22.36 3.51
C ASP A 194 10.89 -23.28 2.55
N SER A 195 9.78 -23.86 3.02
CA SER A 195 8.95 -24.78 2.24
C SER A 195 8.23 -24.10 1.07
N TYR A 196 8.08 -22.77 1.11
CA TYR A 196 7.36 -21.97 0.13
C TYR A 196 8.29 -21.17 -0.79
N GLY A 197 9.60 -21.17 -0.54
CA GLY A 197 10.54 -20.34 -1.29
C GLY A 197 10.39 -18.85 -1.01
N GLY A 198 9.91 -18.49 0.18
CA GLY A 198 9.71 -17.10 0.63
C GLY A 198 8.24 -16.69 0.80
N ILE A 199 8.04 -15.44 1.24
CA ILE A 199 6.71 -14.88 1.56
C ILE A 199 5.77 -14.91 0.35
N TRP A 200 6.24 -14.57 -0.84
CA TRP A 200 5.42 -14.54 -2.05
C TRP A 200 4.96 -15.93 -2.49
N GLY A 201 5.79 -16.96 -2.31
CA GLY A 201 5.38 -18.34 -2.56
C GLY A 201 4.32 -18.81 -1.58
N LEU A 202 4.41 -18.41 -0.30
CA LEU A 202 3.37 -18.69 0.70
C LEU A 202 2.05 -18.05 0.28
N VAL A 203 2.04 -16.76 -0.05
CA VAL A 203 0.84 -16.04 -0.51
C VAL A 203 0.26 -16.67 -1.78
N ALA A 204 1.11 -17.03 -2.76
CA ALA A 204 0.68 -17.69 -4.00
C ALA A 204 0.00 -19.03 -3.72
N SER A 205 0.57 -19.85 -2.83
CA SER A 205 0.00 -21.14 -2.46
C SER A 205 -1.38 -21.02 -1.80
N ILE A 206 -1.59 -19.97 -1.02
CA ILE A 206 -2.85 -19.69 -0.31
C ILE A 206 -3.90 -19.20 -1.29
N GLN A 207 -3.53 -18.30 -2.20
CA GLN A 207 -4.43 -17.77 -3.21
C GLN A 207 -4.89 -18.88 -4.18
N GLU A 208 -3.99 -19.77 -4.59
CA GLU A 208 -4.32 -20.91 -5.46
C GLU A 208 -5.37 -21.82 -4.82
N LYS A 209 -5.19 -22.20 -3.54
CA LYS A 209 -6.14 -23.04 -2.77
C LYS A 209 -7.51 -22.40 -2.54
N ARG A 210 -7.61 -21.09 -2.73
CA ARG A 210 -8.81 -20.28 -2.45
C ARG A 210 -9.34 -19.55 -3.70
N SER A 211 -8.91 -19.97 -4.87
CA SER A 211 -9.42 -19.48 -6.14
C SER A 211 -10.83 -20.00 -6.40
N LEU A 212 -11.67 -19.21 -7.09
CA LEU A 212 -12.94 -19.70 -7.62
C LEU A 212 -12.66 -20.58 -8.85
N GLY A 213 -13.28 -21.76 -8.91
CA GLY A 213 -13.05 -22.74 -9.96
C GLY A 213 -13.42 -22.24 -11.38
N ASN A 214 -12.78 -22.81 -12.39
CA ASN A 214 -13.10 -22.54 -13.80
C ASN A 214 -14.52 -23.03 -14.13
N GLY A 215 -15.36 -22.16 -14.70
CA GLY A 215 -16.70 -22.53 -15.19
C GLY A 215 -17.89 -21.93 -14.44
N VAL A 216 -17.66 -21.17 -13.37
CA VAL A 216 -18.70 -20.37 -12.71
C VAL A 216 -18.87 -19.05 -13.47
N GLU A 217 -20.09 -18.72 -13.87
CA GLU A 217 -20.40 -17.39 -14.40
C GLU A 217 -20.36 -16.39 -13.25
N LEU A 218 -19.30 -15.57 -13.23
CA LEU A 218 -19.04 -14.61 -12.17
C LEU A 218 -19.43 -13.19 -12.61
N PRO A 219 -19.97 -12.36 -11.70
CA PRO A 219 -20.28 -10.98 -12.03
C PRO A 219 -19.00 -10.22 -12.38
N ASP A 220 -19.11 -9.25 -13.28
CA ASP A 220 -17.99 -8.38 -13.67
C ASP A 220 -17.76 -7.28 -12.64
N LEU A 221 -17.34 -7.68 -11.44
CA LEU A 221 -16.99 -6.80 -10.33
C LEU A 221 -15.47 -6.87 -10.08
N PRO A 222 -14.87 -5.76 -9.58
CA PRO A 222 -13.43 -5.71 -9.33
C PRO A 222 -13.01 -6.70 -8.25
N PHE A 223 -13.86 -6.89 -7.25
CA PHE A 223 -13.58 -7.70 -6.07
C PHE A 223 -14.81 -8.51 -5.67
N LEU A 224 -14.60 -9.79 -5.37
CA LEU A 224 -15.61 -10.72 -4.85
C LEU A 224 -15.22 -11.27 -3.47
N GLY A 225 -14.09 -10.82 -2.91
CA GLY A 225 -13.40 -11.42 -1.77
C GLY A 225 -11.98 -11.87 -2.12
N GLY A 226 -11.16 -12.11 -1.10
CA GLY A 226 -9.74 -12.41 -1.24
C GLY A 226 -8.87 -11.55 -0.33
N PHE A 227 -7.58 -11.40 -0.65
CA PHE A 227 -6.68 -10.60 0.17
C PHE A 227 -6.84 -9.10 -0.06
N MET A 228 -6.79 -8.33 1.02
CA MET A 228 -6.63 -6.88 1.01
C MET A 228 -5.57 -6.46 2.02
N GLY A 229 -4.84 -5.39 1.75
CA GLY A 229 -3.89 -4.86 2.73
C GLY A 229 -2.82 -4.00 2.10
N PHE A 230 -1.66 -3.97 2.75
CA PHE A 230 -0.53 -3.14 2.35
C PHE A 230 0.78 -3.93 2.28
N ILE A 231 1.71 -3.39 1.51
CA ILE A 231 3.10 -3.82 1.41
C ILE A 231 3.97 -2.55 1.55
N THR A 232 4.92 -2.54 2.49
CA THR A 232 5.81 -1.38 2.73
C THR A 232 6.87 -1.24 1.64
N TYR A 233 7.50 -0.06 1.57
CA TYR A 233 8.64 0.16 0.66
C TYR A 233 9.79 -0.81 0.95
N GLU A 234 10.03 -1.09 2.23
CA GLU A 234 11.09 -1.95 2.75
C GLU A 234 10.97 -3.41 2.30
N GLN A 235 9.73 -3.94 2.17
CA GLN A 235 9.52 -5.24 1.52
C GLN A 235 10.09 -5.23 0.10
N GLY A 236 9.79 -4.18 -0.67
CA GLY A 236 10.30 -4.04 -2.04
C GLY A 236 11.82 -3.96 -2.10
N LEU A 237 12.47 -3.29 -1.13
CA LEU A 237 13.93 -3.26 -1.02
C LEU A 237 14.51 -4.66 -0.80
N SER A 238 13.91 -5.46 0.08
CA SER A 238 14.36 -6.84 0.29
C SER A 238 14.14 -7.73 -0.93
N ASP A 239 13.07 -7.52 -1.71
CA ASP A 239 12.78 -8.32 -2.90
C ASP A 239 13.80 -8.10 -4.04
N ILE A 240 14.58 -7.02 -3.97
CA ILE A 240 15.70 -6.71 -4.89
C ILE A 240 17.07 -6.87 -4.23
N ASP A 241 17.14 -7.64 -3.14
CA ASP A 241 18.33 -7.98 -2.37
C ASP A 241 19.08 -6.75 -1.83
N ILE A 242 18.34 -5.78 -1.28
CA ILE A 242 18.89 -4.70 -0.47
C ILE A 242 18.64 -5.03 1.00
N HIS A 243 19.71 -5.17 1.77
CA HIS A 243 19.63 -5.58 3.16
C HIS A 243 19.16 -4.41 4.06
N LEU A 244 18.33 -4.74 5.05
CA LEU A 244 17.84 -3.80 6.06
C LEU A 244 18.48 -4.17 7.39
N GLU A 245 19.38 -3.32 7.89
CA GLU A 245 20.10 -3.55 9.15
C GLU A 245 19.47 -2.79 10.32
N ASN A 246 19.49 -3.39 11.52
CA ASN A 246 19.22 -2.71 12.79
C ASN A 246 17.87 -1.97 12.88
N ARG A 247 16.79 -2.59 12.42
CA ARG A 247 15.43 -2.02 12.51
C ARG A 247 14.97 -1.96 13.98
N PRO A 248 14.51 -0.81 14.50
CA PRO A 248 14.18 -0.63 15.92
C PRO A 248 12.81 -1.22 16.31
N HIS A 249 12.11 -1.86 15.38
CA HIS A 249 10.74 -2.35 15.56
C HIS A 249 10.52 -3.68 14.80
N HIS A 250 9.46 -4.40 15.17
CA HIS A 250 9.03 -5.64 14.49
C HIS A 250 7.64 -5.47 13.84
N ARG A 251 7.46 -4.36 13.12
CA ARG A 251 6.22 -4.04 12.40
C ARG A 251 6.10 -4.87 11.12
N PRO A 252 4.90 -5.25 10.68
CA PRO A 252 4.73 -6.02 9.45
C PRO A 252 5.01 -5.15 8.21
N ASP A 253 5.77 -5.71 7.28
CA ASP A 253 6.06 -5.14 5.95
C ASP A 253 5.09 -5.66 4.89
N VAL A 254 4.59 -6.89 5.06
CA VAL A 254 3.44 -7.41 4.31
C VAL A 254 2.34 -7.69 5.31
N CYS A 255 1.22 -6.97 5.20
CA CYS A 255 0.05 -7.20 6.03
C CYS A 255 -1.20 -7.36 5.16
N LEU A 256 -1.71 -8.59 5.08
CA LEU A 256 -2.82 -8.96 4.22
C LEU A 256 -3.92 -9.63 5.03
N THR A 257 -5.17 -9.23 4.83
CA THR A 257 -6.33 -9.84 5.48
C THR A 257 -7.22 -10.51 4.44
N TRP A 258 -7.66 -11.74 4.72
CA TRP A 258 -8.55 -12.51 3.87
C TRP A 258 -9.99 -12.04 4.07
N VAL A 259 -10.45 -11.17 3.19
CA VAL A 259 -11.79 -10.56 3.24
C VAL A 259 -12.80 -11.52 2.63
N THR A 260 -13.74 -11.96 3.45
CA THR A 260 -14.89 -12.78 3.04
C THR A 260 -16.15 -11.96 2.87
N ARG A 261 -16.31 -10.84 3.56
CA ARG A 261 -17.49 -9.95 3.45
C ARG A 261 -17.08 -8.59 2.94
N SER A 262 -17.80 -8.09 1.95
CA SER A 262 -17.53 -6.76 1.38
C SER A 262 -18.78 -6.09 0.85
N VAL A 263 -18.72 -4.76 0.76
CA VAL A 263 -19.66 -3.94 -0.01
C VAL A 263 -18.88 -3.31 -1.16
N VAL A 264 -19.30 -3.60 -2.40
CA VAL A 264 -18.74 -3.00 -3.62
C VAL A 264 -19.74 -2.01 -4.19
N ILE A 265 -19.34 -0.75 -4.25
CA ILE A 265 -20.17 0.34 -4.77
C ILE A 265 -19.81 0.57 -6.23
N ASP A 266 -20.79 0.50 -7.13
CA ASP A 266 -20.69 0.94 -8.51
C ASP A 266 -21.22 2.37 -8.63
N HIS A 267 -20.32 3.34 -8.71
CA HIS A 267 -20.69 4.76 -8.77
C HIS A 267 -21.34 5.16 -10.08
N THR A 268 -21.11 4.40 -11.15
CA THR A 268 -21.69 4.71 -12.47
C THR A 268 -23.15 4.29 -12.52
N LEU A 269 -23.48 3.16 -11.91
CA LEU A 269 -24.84 2.63 -11.87
C LEU A 269 -25.62 3.06 -10.61
N GLY A 270 -24.95 3.60 -9.58
CA GLY A 270 -25.59 3.92 -8.30
C GLY A 270 -26.02 2.66 -7.55
N LEU A 271 -25.24 1.58 -7.64
CA LEU A 271 -25.55 0.28 -7.03
C LEU A 271 -24.56 -0.05 -5.92
N ALA A 272 -25.03 -0.74 -4.89
CA ALA A 272 -24.18 -1.42 -3.91
C ALA A 272 -24.39 -2.93 -3.99
N HIS A 273 -23.28 -3.67 -4.14
CA HIS A 273 -23.24 -5.12 -4.07
C HIS A 273 -22.75 -5.52 -2.69
N VAL A 274 -23.64 -6.05 -1.86
CA VAL A 274 -23.31 -6.66 -0.57
C VAL A 274 -22.98 -8.12 -0.83
N GLN A 275 -21.74 -8.52 -0.52
CA GLN A 275 -21.15 -9.77 -0.99
C GLN A 275 -20.60 -10.60 0.16
N GLU A 276 -20.61 -11.91 -0.02
CA GLU A 276 -19.95 -12.85 0.88
C GLU A 276 -19.30 -14.02 0.12
N LEU A 277 -18.06 -14.35 0.49
CA LEU A 277 -17.43 -15.64 0.26
C LEU A 277 -17.69 -16.56 1.45
N TYR A 278 -18.23 -17.73 1.17
CA TYR A 278 -18.50 -18.76 2.17
C TYR A 278 -17.91 -20.10 1.74
N THR A 279 -17.89 -21.06 2.66
CA THR A 279 -17.48 -22.44 2.37
C THR A 279 -18.57 -23.39 2.89
N SER A 280 -18.65 -24.62 2.38
CA SER A 280 -19.61 -25.63 2.88
C SER A 280 -19.51 -25.87 4.39
N ASP A 281 -18.33 -25.63 4.96
CA ASP A 281 -18.00 -25.92 6.36
C ASP A 281 -18.33 -24.74 7.30
N THR A 282 -18.71 -23.58 6.77
CA THR A 282 -19.13 -22.43 7.57
C THR A 282 -20.64 -22.50 7.82
N GLU A 283 -21.04 -23.06 8.98
CA GLU A 283 -22.42 -23.01 9.50
C GLU A 283 -22.77 -21.58 9.96
N PHE A 284 -22.88 -20.63 9.04
CA PHE A 284 -23.25 -19.25 9.36
C PHE A 284 -24.42 -18.78 8.51
N ASP A 285 -25.38 -18.11 9.14
CA ASP A 285 -26.49 -17.42 8.48
C ASP A 285 -26.02 -16.11 7.83
N GLY A 286 -25.05 -16.19 6.92
CA GLY A 286 -24.55 -15.01 6.20
C GLY A 286 -25.61 -14.37 5.29
N ASP A 287 -26.69 -15.10 4.98
CA ASP A 287 -27.91 -14.56 4.39
C ASP A 287 -28.51 -13.44 5.26
N ALA A 288 -28.54 -13.61 6.58
CA ALA A 288 -29.04 -12.59 7.50
C ALA A 288 -28.17 -11.33 7.52
N TRP A 289 -26.83 -11.46 7.52
CA TRP A 289 -25.93 -10.29 7.47
C TRP A 289 -26.10 -9.51 6.17
N MET A 290 -26.15 -10.21 5.02
CA MET A 290 -26.32 -9.56 3.72
C MET A 290 -27.68 -8.85 3.61
N ARG A 291 -28.79 -9.50 4.00
CA ARG A 291 -30.13 -8.90 3.98
C ARG A 291 -30.21 -7.69 4.91
N SER A 292 -29.77 -7.84 6.15
CA SER A 292 -29.77 -6.73 7.11
C SER A 292 -28.93 -5.55 6.64
N THR A 293 -27.78 -5.82 6.02
CA THR A 293 -26.94 -4.76 5.45
C THR A 293 -27.58 -4.12 4.23
N ALA A 294 -28.15 -4.90 3.31
CA ALA A 294 -28.91 -4.41 2.17
C ALA A 294 -30.06 -3.48 2.60
N ASP A 295 -30.88 -3.90 3.57
CA ASP A 295 -31.99 -3.11 4.11
C ASP A 295 -31.52 -1.78 4.73
N ARG A 296 -30.40 -1.80 5.48
CA ARG A 296 -29.78 -0.57 6.01
C ARG A 296 -29.33 0.36 4.89
N LEU A 297 -28.67 -0.16 3.85
CA LEU A 297 -28.19 0.66 2.73
C LEU A 297 -29.33 1.26 1.90
N GLU A 298 -30.42 0.54 1.68
CA GLU A 298 -31.60 1.07 0.96
C GLU A 298 -32.35 2.14 1.76
N SER A 299 -32.37 1.98 3.09
CA SER A 299 -32.98 2.95 4.00
C SER A 299 -32.05 4.11 4.38
N THR A 300 -30.77 4.03 4.00
CA THR A 300 -29.79 5.09 4.26
C THR A 300 -30.19 6.33 3.49
N SER A 301 -30.51 7.39 4.21
CA SER A 301 -30.85 8.67 3.60
C SER A 301 -29.65 9.61 3.72
N ALA A 302 -29.45 10.47 2.71
CA ALA A 302 -28.39 11.47 2.68
C ALA A 302 -28.60 12.62 3.70
N HIS A 303 -28.94 12.30 4.95
CA HIS A 303 -29.26 13.28 6.01
C HIS A 303 -28.03 14.07 6.51
N HIS A 304 -26.83 13.83 5.98
CA HIS A 304 -25.60 14.52 6.42
C HIS A 304 -25.31 15.85 5.72
N GLN A 305 -26.05 16.25 4.67
CA GLN A 305 -25.84 17.55 4.05
C GLN A 305 -26.39 18.73 4.88
N HIS A 306 -27.27 18.47 5.86
CA HIS A 306 -27.84 19.49 6.74
C HIS A 306 -27.00 19.81 7.99
N GLN A 307 -26.05 18.95 8.38
CA GLN A 307 -25.13 19.25 9.49
C GLN A 307 -23.93 20.11 9.04
N LEU A 308 -23.47 19.98 7.79
CA LEU A 308 -22.38 20.82 7.27
C LEU A 308 -22.81 22.26 6.93
N LEU A 309 -24.10 22.50 6.63
CA LEU A 309 -24.64 23.85 6.41
C LEU A 309 -25.01 24.57 7.73
N ASN A 310 -25.21 23.83 8.83
CA ASN A 310 -25.46 24.41 10.15
C ASN A 310 -24.18 24.65 10.98
N ASP A 311 -23.03 24.13 10.55
CA ASP A 311 -21.70 24.46 11.08
C ASP A 311 -20.99 25.54 10.22
N MET A 312 -21.74 26.53 9.76
CA MET A 312 -21.13 27.83 9.42
C MET A 312 -20.55 28.42 10.72
N PRO A 313 -19.28 28.85 10.77
CA PRO A 313 -18.79 29.55 11.93
C PRO A 313 -19.62 30.82 12.10
N SER A 314 -20.45 30.86 13.14
CA SER A 314 -21.06 32.09 13.61
C SER A 314 -19.92 33.10 13.81
N PRO A 315 -20.07 34.39 13.42
CA PRO A 315 -19.02 35.37 13.64
C PRO A 315 -18.70 35.36 15.13
N ALA A 316 -17.51 34.85 15.47
CA ALA A 316 -17.11 34.65 16.85
C ALA A 316 -17.30 35.97 17.60
N LYS A 317 -18.28 36.04 18.49
CA LYS A 317 -18.26 37.03 19.56
C LYS A 317 -16.91 36.85 20.23
N LYS A 318 -16.12 37.93 20.30
CA LYS A 318 -14.78 37.95 20.93
C LYS A 318 -14.88 37.50 22.39
N ALA A 319 -14.96 36.20 22.60
CA ALA A 319 -14.74 35.56 23.87
C ALA A 319 -13.23 35.60 24.08
N LYS A 320 -12.81 36.19 25.20
CA LYS A 320 -11.42 36.25 25.60
C LYS A 320 -10.84 34.82 25.56
N THR A 321 -9.95 34.56 24.61
CA THR A 321 -9.29 33.29 24.39
C THR A 321 -8.41 32.96 25.60
N ARG A 322 -8.89 32.07 26.47
CA ARG A 322 -7.99 31.20 27.23
C ARG A 322 -7.42 30.21 26.23
N ARG A 323 -6.09 30.21 26.06
CA ARG A 323 -5.36 29.23 25.25
C ARG A 323 -5.78 27.82 25.71
N PRO A 324 -6.32 26.96 24.83
CA PRO A 324 -6.32 25.53 25.09
C PRO A 324 -4.86 25.09 25.06
N SER A 325 -4.41 24.48 26.14
CA SER A 325 -3.18 23.71 26.19
C SER A 325 -3.44 22.30 25.66
N THR A 326 -2.66 21.90 24.64
CA THR A 326 -2.31 20.53 24.19
C THR A 326 -1.81 20.63 22.74
N SER A 327 -0.56 21.08 22.54
CA SER A 327 -0.09 21.52 21.22
C SER A 327 0.22 20.35 20.28
N THR A 328 -0.51 20.25 19.16
CA THR A 328 -0.03 19.49 18.00
C THR A 328 1.29 20.11 17.52
N SER A 329 2.34 19.31 17.42
CA SER A 329 3.66 19.72 16.91
C SER A 329 3.86 19.16 15.51
N ILE A 330 4.36 19.99 14.59
CA ILE A 330 4.64 19.62 13.21
C ILE A 330 6.11 19.92 12.93
N GLN A 331 6.87 18.89 12.57
CA GLN A 331 8.27 18.98 12.19
C GLN A 331 8.43 18.59 10.72
N THR A 332 8.61 19.58 9.86
CA THR A 332 8.89 19.38 8.43
C THR A 332 10.39 19.23 8.17
N PRO A 333 10.79 18.62 7.04
CA PRO A 333 12.18 18.61 6.59
C PRO A 333 12.78 20.01 6.55
N LEU A 334 14.05 20.13 6.95
CA LEU A 334 14.78 21.40 6.89
C LEU A 334 15.22 21.69 5.46
N THR A 335 14.84 22.87 4.95
CA THR A 335 15.17 23.35 3.59
C THR A 335 16.62 23.07 3.19
N LYS A 336 17.58 23.50 4.02
CA LYS A 336 19.02 23.37 3.71
C LYS A 336 19.49 21.91 3.66
N GLU A 337 18.92 21.06 4.50
CA GLU A 337 19.28 19.63 4.53
C GLU A 337 18.73 18.91 3.31
N TYR A 338 17.47 19.19 2.94
CA TYR A 338 16.87 18.62 1.74
C TYR A 338 17.60 19.07 0.47
N GLU A 339 17.93 20.35 0.34
CA GLU A 339 18.71 20.87 -0.79
C GLU A 339 20.11 20.25 -0.87
N ALA A 340 20.75 19.95 0.26
CA ALA A 340 22.03 19.25 0.30
C ALA A 340 21.90 17.79 -0.16
N LYS A 341 20.83 17.09 0.23
CA LYS A 341 20.53 15.75 -0.29
C LYS A 341 20.30 15.77 -1.80
N VAL A 342 19.59 16.77 -2.34
CA VAL A 342 19.42 16.94 -3.79
C VAL A 342 20.76 17.09 -4.50
N LYS A 343 21.68 17.92 -3.98
CA LYS A 343 23.03 18.05 -4.54
C LYS A 343 23.80 16.73 -4.52
N THR A 344 23.68 15.97 -3.43
CA THR A 344 24.29 14.64 -3.31
C THR A 344 23.73 13.68 -4.37
N CYS A 345 22.41 13.70 -4.61
CA CYS A 345 21.81 12.94 -5.72
C CYS A 345 22.41 13.35 -7.08
N GLN A 346 22.59 14.65 -7.33
CA GLN A 346 23.18 15.15 -8.57
C GLN A 346 24.63 14.71 -8.74
N GLU A 347 25.41 14.63 -7.66
CA GLU A 347 26.79 14.12 -7.69
C GLU A 347 26.83 12.65 -8.14
N PHE A 348 25.96 11.79 -7.58
CA PHE A 348 25.85 10.39 -8.02
C PHE A 348 25.37 10.26 -9.47
N ILE A 349 24.43 11.10 -9.88
CA ILE A 349 23.92 11.10 -11.26
C ILE A 349 25.02 11.55 -12.23
N ALA A 350 25.76 12.61 -11.90
CA ALA A 350 26.89 13.09 -12.70
C ALA A 350 28.03 12.08 -12.77
N ALA A 351 28.23 11.28 -11.72
CA ALA A 351 29.18 10.16 -11.70
C ALA A 351 28.72 8.96 -12.56
N GLY A 352 27.45 8.93 -13.00
CA GLY A 352 26.87 7.85 -13.78
C GLY A 352 26.41 6.66 -12.93
N ASP A 353 26.26 6.82 -11.62
CA ASP A 353 25.73 5.76 -10.75
C ASP A 353 24.22 5.56 -10.91
N SER A 354 23.49 6.59 -11.33
CA SER A 354 22.04 6.59 -11.55
C SER A 354 21.66 7.64 -12.61
N TYR A 355 20.54 7.48 -13.30
CA TYR A 355 19.96 8.48 -14.20
C TYR A 355 18.95 9.40 -13.47
N GLU A 356 18.22 8.81 -12.53
CA GLU A 356 17.23 9.47 -11.68
C GLU A 356 17.30 8.89 -10.26
N LEU A 357 17.06 9.72 -9.25
CA LEU A 357 16.89 9.31 -7.86
C LEU A 357 15.63 9.96 -7.29
N CYS A 358 14.62 9.17 -6.94
CA CYS A 358 13.42 9.67 -6.28
C CYS A 358 13.69 9.90 -4.79
N LEU A 359 14.25 11.08 -4.49
CA LEU A 359 14.57 11.51 -3.14
C LEU A 359 13.30 11.86 -2.38
N THR A 360 13.20 11.38 -1.14
CA THR A 360 12.08 11.66 -0.25
C THR A 360 12.54 12.13 1.13
N ASP A 361 11.64 12.80 1.85
CA ASP A 361 11.81 13.11 3.26
C ASP A 361 10.43 13.05 3.95
N GLN A 362 10.42 13.10 5.28
CA GLN A 362 9.21 12.91 6.07
C GLN A 362 8.94 14.08 7.00
N THR A 363 7.68 14.51 7.04
CA THR A 363 7.15 15.41 8.06
C THR A 363 6.56 14.58 9.19
N LYS A 364 6.98 14.86 10.43
CA LYS A 364 6.48 14.22 11.64
C LYS A 364 5.46 15.11 12.33
N ILE A 365 4.31 14.57 12.70
CA ILE A 365 3.25 15.25 13.45
C ILE A 365 3.05 14.52 14.76
N THR A 366 3.11 15.25 15.88
CA THR A 366 2.88 14.73 17.23
C THR A 366 1.66 15.39 17.80
N ARG A 367 0.63 14.62 18.17
CA ARG A 367 -0.64 15.15 18.70
C ARG A 367 -1.21 14.24 19.80
N PRO A 368 -2.11 14.73 20.67
CA PRO A 368 -2.74 13.88 21.67
C PRO A 368 -3.48 12.70 21.02
N LEU A 369 -3.62 11.59 21.76
CA LEU A 369 -4.30 10.40 21.26
C LEU A 369 -5.73 10.73 20.79
N SER A 370 -6.06 10.37 19.54
CA SER A 370 -7.43 10.55 19.04
C SER A 370 -8.39 9.46 19.51
N ASP A 371 -7.84 8.31 19.90
CA ASP A 371 -8.60 7.13 20.29
C ASP A 371 -8.37 6.88 21.78
N ILE A 372 -9.36 7.18 22.62
CA ILE A 372 -9.30 6.82 24.04
C ILE A 372 -9.54 5.31 24.12
N VAL A 373 -8.47 4.52 24.13
CA VAL A 373 -8.55 3.13 24.57
C VAL A 373 -8.88 3.18 26.07
N PRO A 374 -10.04 2.67 26.54
CA PRO A 374 -10.28 2.60 27.98
C PRO A 374 -9.20 1.70 28.58
N SER A 375 -8.37 2.27 29.44
CA SER A 375 -7.32 1.57 30.16
C SER A 375 -7.91 0.38 30.91
N THR A 376 -7.76 -0.82 30.37
CA THR A 376 -7.88 -2.03 31.18
C THR A 376 -6.58 -2.12 31.95
N THR A 377 -6.61 -1.64 33.18
CA THR A 377 -5.52 -1.84 34.14
C THR A 377 -5.30 -3.34 34.27
N HIS A 378 -4.28 -3.87 33.59
CA HIS A 378 -3.72 -5.17 33.91
C HIS A 378 -3.10 -5.07 35.31
N GLN A 379 -3.91 -5.32 36.33
CA GLN A 379 -3.35 -5.77 37.60
C GLN A 379 -2.83 -7.19 37.37
N GLU A 380 -1.52 -7.27 37.14
CA GLU A 380 -0.77 -8.51 37.27
C GLU A 380 -0.98 -9.06 38.69
N HIS A 381 -1.92 -9.99 38.83
CA HIS A 381 -2.02 -10.81 40.03
C HIS A 381 -0.92 -11.86 39.98
N HIS A 382 0.21 -11.54 40.61
CA HIS A 382 1.17 -12.54 41.08
C HIS A 382 0.44 -13.58 41.94
N ALA A 383 0.47 -14.83 41.48
CA ALA A 383 -0.06 -15.98 42.19
C ALA A 383 0.78 -16.27 43.46
N PRO A 384 0.17 -16.38 44.66
CA PRO A 384 0.85 -16.96 45.81
C PRO A 384 0.59 -18.47 45.90
N GLN A 385 1.65 -19.21 46.22
CA GLN A 385 1.65 -20.64 46.50
C GLN A 385 0.82 -21.02 47.73
N GLN A 386 0.40 -22.28 47.72
CA GLN A 386 -0.51 -23.01 48.61
C GLN A 386 -0.26 -22.91 50.14
N ARG A 387 -1.33 -22.91 50.94
CA ARG A 387 -1.73 -24.01 51.87
C ARG A 387 -3.05 -23.71 52.64
N PRO A 388 -3.74 -24.74 53.18
CA PRO A 388 -5.17 -24.68 53.51
C PRO A 388 -5.47 -24.58 55.02
N THR A 389 -6.62 -23.99 55.39
CA THR A 389 -7.44 -24.36 56.58
C THR A 389 -8.83 -23.71 56.53
N SER A 390 -9.87 -24.52 56.73
CA SER A 390 -11.28 -24.17 56.95
C SER A 390 -11.53 -23.64 58.39
N PRO A 391 -12.80 -23.46 58.83
CA PRO A 391 -13.77 -22.40 58.51
C PRO A 391 -14.08 -21.56 59.80
N THR A 392 -15.08 -20.66 59.76
CA THR A 392 -16.10 -20.40 60.84
C THR A 392 -16.55 -18.93 60.99
N LEU A 393 -17.82 -18.71 60.64
CA LEU A 393 -18.90 -17.87 61.23
C LEU A 393 -18.80 -16.33 61.48
N THR A 394 -19.92 -15.71 61.04
CA THR A 394 -20.79 -14.71 61.73
C THR A 394 -20.65 -13.18 61.54
N ARG A 395 -21.67 -12.64 60.81
CA ARG A 395 -22.76 -11.74 61.30
C ARG A 395 -22.56 -10.20 61.32
N LYS A 396 -23.35 -9.55 60.44
CA LYS A 396 -24.13 -8.28 60.54
C LYS A 396 -23.44 -6.95 60.92
N GLN A 397 -23.62 -5.95 60.04
CA GLN A 397 -24.19 -4.58 60.27
C GLN A 397 -23.84 -3.73 59.03
N GLN A 398 -24.73 -3.40 58.11
CA GLN A 398 -25.86 -2.45 58.13
C GLN A 398 -25.51 -1.01 58.59
N GLN A 399 -25.65 -0.10 57.61
CA GLN A 399 -25.90 1.35 57.68
C GLN A 399 -24.78 2.31 58.09
N ARG A 400 -24.28 3.06 57.08
CA ARG A 400 -24.55 4.51 56.92
C ARG A 400 -24.09 4.99 55.54
N ARG A 401 -25.04 5.25 54.64
CA ARG A 401 -24.82 5.98 53.38
C ARG A 401 -24.99 7.48 53.67
N SER A 402 -23.90 8.24 53.58
CA SER A 402 -23.95 9.69 53.39
C SER A 402 -23.66 9.98 51.93
N SER A 403 -24.67 10.51 51.24
CA SER A 403 -24.63 11.03 49.90
C SER A 403 -23.72 12.26 49.81
N SER A 404 -22.63 12.16 49.06
CA SER A 404 -21.90 13.29 48.51
C SER A 404 -21.91 13.12 46.99
N SER A 405 -22.73 13.93 46.33
CA SER A 405 -22.80 14.07 44.88
C SER A 405 -21.55 14.81 44.40
N LEU A 406 -20.50 14.06 44.05
CA LEU A 406 -19.40 14.59 43.26
C LEU A 406 -19.87 14.67 41.80
N VAL A 407 -20.27 15.87 41.39
CA VAL A 407 -20.46 16.22 39.98
C VAL A 407 -19.06 16.23 39.35
N PRO A 408 -18.76 15.41 38.34
CA PRO A 408 -17.51 15.53 37.61
C PRO A 408 -17.57 16.85 36.84
N THR A 409 -16.64 17.75 37.15
CA THR A 409 -16.47 18.99 36.39
C THR A 409 -15.89 18.60 35.04
N MET A 410 -16.71 18.56 33.99
CA MET A 410 -16.22 18.32 32.64
C MET A 410 -15.48 19.56 32.15
N THR A 411 -14.17 19.50 32.14
CA THR A 411 -13.31 20.43 31.40
C THR A 411 -13.55 20.21 29.90
N SER A 412 -14.10 21.21 29.22
CA SER A 412 -14.32 21.19 27.78
C SER A 412 -12.99 21.36 27.03
N SER A 413 -12.27 20.27 26.78
CA SER A 413 -11.24 20.21 25.74
C SER A 413 -11.90 19.88 24.41
N THR A 414 -11.55 20.59 23.34
CA THR A 414 -11.99 20.27 21.98
C THR A 414 -11.49 18.85 21.63
N PRO A 415 -12.34 17.92 21.15
CA PRO A 415 -11.92 16.56 20.86
C PRO A 415 -10.93 16.54 19.69
N VAL A 416 -9.82 15.81 19.83
CA VAL A 416 -8.84 15.57 18.76
C VAL A 416 -9.50 14.74 17.66
N PRO A 417 -9.38 15.09 16.36
CA PRO A 417 -10.05 14.35 15.31
C PRO A 417 -9.53 12.91 15.18
N SER A 418 -10.45 11.96 15.05
CA SER A 418 -10.14 10.56 14.77
C SER A 418 -9.46 10.39 13.41
N SER A 419 -8.77 9.28 13.20
CA SER A 419 -8.18 8.94 11.89
C SER A 419 -9.22 8.90 10.77
N TRP A 420 -10.46 8.49 11.07
CA TRP A 420 -11.57 8.54 10.12
C TRP A 420 -11.96 9.97 9.73
N GLN A 421 -12.00 10.89 10.70
CA GLN A 421 -12.26 12.31 10.43
C GLN A 421 -11.13 12.95 9.60
N LEU A 422 -9.87 12.55 9.83
CA LEU A 422 -8.74 12.94 8.98
C LEU A 422 -8.94 12.45 7.55
N TYR A 423 -9.37 11.20 7.36
CA TYR A 423 -9.68 10.64 6.04
C TYR A 423 -10.79 11.41 5.31
N LYS A 424 -11.93 11.66 5.97
CA LYS A 424 -13.03 12.45 5.38
C LYS A 424 -12.57 13.85 4.97
N THR A 425 -11.76 14.49 5.83
CA THR A 425 -11.19 15.81 5.55
C THR A 425 -10.25 15.77 4.35
N LEU A 426 -9.32 14.81 4.29
CA LEU A 426 -8.41 14.65 3.15
C LEU A 426 -9.18 14.42 1.85
N ARG A 427 -10.14 13.49 1.86
CA ARG A 427 -10.98 13.13 0.71
C ARG A 427 -11.71 14.34 0.14
N SER A 428 -12.35 15.15 1.00
CA SER A 428 -13.09 16.33 0.55
C SER A 428 -12.20 17.38 -0.12
N ARG A 429 -10.93 17.48 0.28
CA ARG A 429 -9.97 18.47 -0.21
C ARG A 429 -9.20 18.01 -1.44
N GLN A 430 -8.88 16.72 -1.50
CA GLN A 430 -8.06 16.14 -2.54
C GLN A 430 -8.67 14.81 -2.99
N PRO A 431 -9.75 14.88 -3.79
CA PRO A 431 -10.40 13.68 -4.28
C PRO A 431 -9.45 13.00 -5.29
N ALA A 432 -9.23 11.71 -5.09
CA ALA A 432 -8.24 10.92 -5.80
C ALA A 432 -8.82 9.57 -6.26
N PRO A 433 -8.35 9.04 -7.40
CA PRO A 433 -8.86 7.79 -7.96
C PRO A 433 -8.49 6.54 -7.16
N PHE A 434 -7.45 6.60 -6.34
CA PHE A 434 -6.98 5.47 -5.53
C PHE A 434 -6.85 5.87 -4.05
N ALA A 435 -7.86 6.53 -3.52
CA ALA A 435 -7.91 6.86 -2.10
C ALA A 435 -8.07 5.58 -1.26
N SER A 436 -7.50 5.59 -0.06
CA SER A 436 -7.63 4.45 0.86
C SER A 436 -7.63 4.88 2.31
N TYR A 437 -8.47 4.23 3.10
CA TYR A 437 -8.41 4.26 4.56
C TYR A 437 -8.19 2.84 5.08
N LEU A 438 -7.13 2.64 5.85
CA LEU A 438 -6.79 1.34 6.37
C LEU A 438 -6.37 1.45 7.83
N ARG A 439 -6.96 0.60 8.69
CA ARG A 439 -6.49 0.26 10.03
C ARG A 439 -6.26 -1.24 10.05
N LEU A 440 -5.00 -1.68 9.97
CA LEU A 440 -4.66 -3.10 9.88
C LEU A 440 -3.24 -3.34 10.39
N GLY A 441 -3.02 -4.40 11.16
CA GLY A 441 -1.67 -4.81 11.59
C GLY A 441 -0.95 -3.79 12.48
N GLY A 442 -1.68 -2.94 13.21
CA GLY A 442 -1.12 -1.84 14.01
C GLY A 442 -0.80 -0.58 13.21
N ALA A 443 -1.04 -0.59 11.90
CA ALA A 443 -0.85 0.54 11.01
C ALA A 443 -2.19 1.25 10.77
N THR A 444 -2.18 2.57 10.80
CA THR A 444 -3.27 3.42 10.28
C THR A 444 -2.75 4.18 9.06
N LEU A 445 -3.40 4.04 7.92
CA LEU A 445 -3.09 4.72 6.65
C LEU A 445 -4.31 5.53 6.19
N VAL A 446 -4.06 6.79 5.85
CA VAL A 446 -5.01 7.70 5.22
C VAL A 446 -4.36 8.20 3.92
N SER A 447 -4.90 7.84 2.76
CA SER A 447 -4.27 8.06 1.46
C SER A 447 -5.23 8.71 0.46
N ALA A 448 -4.71 9.67 -0.31
CA ALA A 448 -5.36 10.24 -1.48
C ALA A 448 -4.46 10.06 -2.72
N SER A 449 -4.06 8.81 -2.97
CA SER A 449 -3.11 8.49 -4.03
C SER A 449 -3.70 8.71 -5.43
N PRO A 450 -2.98 9.41 -6.32
CA PRO A 450 -3.40 9.58 -7.70
C PRO A 450 -2.88 8.48 -8.63
N GLU A 451 -1.97 7.61 -8.16
CA GLU A 451 -1.19 6.71 -9.02
C GLU A 451 -1.52 5.23 -8.76
N ARG A 452 -1.95 4.55 -9.84
CA ARG A 452 -2.04 3.09 -9.87
C ARG A 452 -0.66 2.51 -10.09
N PHE A 453 -0.23 1.66 -9.17
CA PHE A 453 1.01 0.90 -9.32
C PHE A 453 0.85 -0.23 -10.33
N LEU A 454 -0.13 -1.11 -10.10
CA LEU A 454 -0.33 -2.33 -10.88
C LEU A 454 -1.79 -2.77 -10.83
N THR A 455 -2.35 -3.12 -11.98
CA THR A 455 -3.58 -3.91 -12.06
C THR A 455 -3.35 -5.16 -12.90
N TYR A 456 -4.09 -6.22 -12.62
CA TYR A 456 -4.12 -7.43 -13.43
C TYR A 456 -5.50 -8.08 -13.43
N ASP A 457 -5.85 -8.74 -14.53
CA ASP A 457 -7.10 -9.45 -14.72
C ASP A 457 -6.94 -10.97 -14.71
N ARG A 458 -8.08 -11.68 -14.65
CA ARG A 458 -8.15 -13.15 -14.66
C ARG A 458 -7.61 -13.80 -15.94
N HIS A 459 -7.50 -13.02 -17.02
CA HIS A 459 -6.98 -13.46 -18.32
C HIS A 459 -5.46 -13.25 -18.42
N GLY A 460 -4.84 -12.75 -17.36
CA GLY A 460 -3.40 -12.55 -17.26
C GLY A 460 -2.92 -11.27 -17.93
N ARG A 461 -3.81 -10.35 -18.30
CA ARG A 461 -3.37 -9.00 -18.66
C ARG A 461 -3.01 -8.24 -17.41
N CYS A 462 -1.88 -7.56 -17.44
CA CYS A 462 -1.42 -6.67 -16.39
C CYS A 462 -1.10 -5.30 -16.98
N SER A 463 -1.28 -4.25 -16.20
CA SER A 463 -1.04 -2.87 -16.62
C SER A 463 -0.46 -2.07 -15.47
N MET A 464 0.57 -1.29 -15.79
CA MET A 464 1.21 -0.34 -14.90
C MET A 464 1.17 1.03 -15.54
N ARG A 465 0.87 2.06 -14.74
CA ARG A 465 0.57 3.40 -15.25
C ARG A 465 1.36 4.49 -14.54
N PRO A 466 2.69 4.56 -14.77
CA PRO A 466 3.51 5.59 -14.16
C PRO A 466 3.07 6.98 -14.60
N MET A 467 3.23 7.94 -13.68
CA MET A 467 2.87 9.32 -13.91
C MET A 467 4.04 10.24 -13.53
N LYS A 468 4.48 11.09 -14.45
CA LYS A 468 5.53 12.11 -14.26
C LYS A 468 5.11 13.35 -15.03
N GLY A 469 5.33 14.54 -14.46
CA GLY A 469 4.86 15.80 -15.02
C GLY A 469 3.40 16.11 -14.69
N THR A 470 3.19 17.10 -13.82
CA THR A 470 1.86 17.57 -13.39
C THR A 470 1.78 19.08 -13.52
N VAL A 471 0.75 19.60 -14.18
CA VAL A 471 0.48 21.05 -14.24
C VAL A 471 -0.87 21.34 -13.64
N ARG A 472 -0.92 22.29 -12.70
CA ARG A 472 -2.19 22.73 -12.10
C ARG A 472 -2.99 23.57 -13.11
N LYS A 473 -4.30 23.31 -13.19
CA LYS A 473 -5.22 24.17 -13.94
C LYS A 473 -5.24 25.58 -13.34
N SER A 474 -5.20 26.57 -14.21
CA SER A 474 -5.20 27.99 -13.84
C SER A 474 -5.78 28.82 -14.97
N GLU A 475 -5.95 30.12 -14.75
CA GLU A 475 -6.37 31.05 -15.82
C GLU A 475 -5.37 31.04 -17.01
N THR A 476 -4.09 30.76 -16.74
CA THR A 476 -3.04 30.69 -17.75
C THR A 476 -2.93 29.32 -18.43
N VAL A 477 -3.30 28.24 -17.72
CA VAL A 477 -3.28 26.86 -18.23
C VAL A 477 -4.65 26.24 -18.02
N SER A 478 -5.52 26.42 -19.00
CA SER A 478 -6.92 25.97 -18.97
C SER A 478 -7.25 24.92 -20.02
N THR A 479 -6.42 24.77 -21.05
CA THR A 479 -6.62 23.79 -22.13
C THR A 479 -5.54 22.71 -22.15
N LEU A 480 -5.88 21.55 -22.71
CA LEU A 480 -4.95 20.44 -22.89
C LEU A 480 -3.72 20.85 -23.71
N GLU A 481 -3.91 21.60 -24.79
CA GLU A 481 -2.81 22.07 -25.66
C GLU A 481 -1.81 22.99 -24.91
N GLN A 482 -2.31 23.83 -24.00
CA GLN A 482 -1.45 24.67 -23.15
C GLN A 482 -0.64 23.82 -22.17
N ALA A 483 -1.27 22.80 -21.60
CA ALA A 483 -0.60 21.88 -20.68
C ALA A 483 0.44 21.03 -21.41
N GLU A 484 0.15 20.53 -22.61
CA GLU A 484 1.08 19.79 -23.47
C GLU A 484 2.34 20.60 -23.74
N LYS A 485 2.23 21.91 -24.03
CA LYS A 485 3.39 22.78 -24.24
C LYS A 485 4.29 22.93 -23.00
N ILE A 486 3.75 22.75 -21.81
CA ILE A 486 4.48 22.84 -20.54
C ILE A 486 5.07 21.48 -20.15
N LEU A 487 4.36 20.40 -20.46
CA LEU A 487 4.72 19.04 -20.08
C LEU A 487 5.65 18.36 -21.10
N HIS A 488 5.56 18.68 -22.40
CA HIS A 488 6.48 18.19 -23.42
C HIS A 488 7.76 19.03 -23.47
N ILE A 489 8.51 18.98 -22.37
CA ILE A 489 9.85 19.56 -22.26
C ILE A 489 10.87 18.46 -21.95
N PRO A 490 12.15 18.63 -22.33
CA PRO A 490 13.15 17.57 -22.20
C PRO A 490 13.30 16.99 -20.79
N LYS A 491 13.07 17.78 -19.72
CA LYS A 491 13.13 17.31 -18.34
C LYS A 491 12.03 16.28 -18.05
N GLU A 492 10.77 16.69 -18.23
CA GLU A 492 9.60 15.87 -17.89
C GLU A 492 9.51 14.61 -18.77
N GLU A 493 9.84 14.73 -20.06
CA GLU A 493 9.88 13.58 -20.97
C GLU A 493 10.97 12.58 -20.58
N ALA A 494 12.15 13.07 -20.18
CA ALA A 494 13.23 12.21 -19.73
C ALA A 494 12.86 11.46 -18.44
N GLU A 495 12.29 12.15 -17.45
CA GLU A 495 11.81 11.52 -16.20
C GLU A 495 10.75 10.45 -16.48
N ASN A 496 9.78 10.77 -17.35
CA ASN A 496 8.75 9.80 -17.69
C ASN A 496 9.36 8.58 -18.40
N LEU A 497 10.14 8.78 -19.46
CA LEU A 497 10.78 7.71 -20.23
C LEU A 497 11.64 6.78 -19.36
N MET A 498 12.42 7.33 -18.43
CA MET A 498 13.23 6.53 -17.50
C MET A 498 12.36 5.56 -16.67
N ILE A 499 11.18 6.00 -16.23
CA ILE A 499 10.25 5.14 -15.49
C ILE A 499 9.54 4.15 -16.42
N VAL A 500 9.17 4.55 -17.65
CA VAL A 500 8.59 3.62 -18.65
C VAL A 500 9.51 2.42 -18.85
N ASP A 501 10.79 2.70 -19.01
CA ASP A 501 11.84 1.72 -19.22
C ASP A 501 11.98 0.76 -18.04
N LEU A 502 11.90 1.29 -16.82
CA LEU A 502 11.92 0.48 -15.61
C LEU A 502 10.68 -0.43 -15.51
N VAL A 503 9.49 0.11 -15.78
CA VAL A 503 8.23 -0.63 -15.76
C VAL A 503 8.22 -1.73 -16.82
N ARG A 504 8.72 -1.44 -18.03
CA ARG A 504 8.89 -2.46 -19.08
C ARG A 504 9.84 -3.56 -18.66
N HIS A 505 10.94 -3.21 -17.99
CA HIS A 505 11.87 -4.19 -17.45
C HIS A 505 11.20 -5.11 -16.43
N ASP A 506 10.43 -4.54 -15.50
CA ASP A 506 9.69 -5.30 -14.50
C ASP A 506 8.70 -6.29 -15.17
N LEU A 507 7.88 -5.82 -16.11
CA LEU A 507 6.92 -6.67 -16.82
C LEU A 507 7.62 -7.72 -17.69
N HIS A 508 8.70 -7.38 -18.40
CA HIS A 508 9.46 -8.34 -19.20
C HIS A 508 10.02 -9.49 -18.37
N SER A 509 10.38 -9.24 -17.11
CA SER A 509 10.92 -10.27 -16.22
C SER A 509 9.90 -11.38 -15.91
N ILE A 510 8.60 -11.15 -16.16
CA ILE A 510 7.53 -12.13 -15.93
C ILE A 510 6.79 -12.50 -17.23
N CYS A 511 6.30 -11.51 -17.97
CA CYS A 511 5.55 -11.71 -19.22
C CYS A 511 6.42 -12.28 -20.35
N GLY A 512 7.73 -12.02 -20.29
CA GLY A 512 8.66 -12.36 -21.36
C GLY A 512 8.61 -11.38 -22.55
N ALA A 513 9.61 -11.51 -23.42
CA ALA A 513 9.74 -10.66 -24.59
C ALA A 513 8.59 -10.90 -25.59
N GLY A 514 8.07 -9.82 -26.18
CA GLY A 514 6.96 -9.87 -27.15
C GLY A 514 5.57 -9.86 -26.53
N ASN A 515 5.46 -9.97 -25.21
CA ASN A 515 4.20 -9.90 -24.47
C ASN A 515 4.05 -8.61 -23.65
N VAL A 516 4.88 -7.60 -23.91
CA VAL A 516 4.84 -6.30 -23.23
C VAL A 516 4.84 -5.19 -24.27
N GLU A 517 3.91 -4.26 -24.14
CA GLU A 517 3.75 -3.11 -25.03
C GLU A 517 3.52 -1.82 -24.25
N VAL A 518 3.80 -0.68 -24.90
CA VAL A 518 3.49 0.65 -24.37
C VAL A 518 2.32 1.19 -25.18
N SER A 519 1.11 1.13 -24.62
CA SER A 519 -0.12 1.46 -25.36
C SER A 519 -0.41 2.97 -25.42
N ASP A 520 0.00 3.72 -24.41
CA ASP A 520 -0.03 5.19 -24.39
C ASP A 520 1.33 5.68 -23.88
N LEU A 521 2.09 6.48 -24.66
CA LEU A 521 3.42 6.98 -24.30
C LEU A 521 3.41 8.52 -24.17
N LEU A 522 3.91 9.07 -23.05
CA LEU A 522 4.02 10.52 -22.79
C LEU A 522 2.71 11.29 -23.02
N LYS A 523 1.58 10.65 -22.77
CA LYS A 523 0.26 11.20 -23.07
C LYS A 523 -0.16 12.15 -21.97
N VAL A 524 -0.61 13.35 -22.32
CA VAL A 524 -1.21 14.28 -21.36
C VAL A 524 -2.70 13.99 -21.23
N GLU A 525 -3.16 13.84 -20.00
CA GLU A 525 -4.56 13.68 -19.66
C GLU A 525 -5.08 14.82 -18.78
N GLU A 526 -6.36 15.13 -18.97
CA GLU A 526 -7.06 16.17 -18.23
C GLU A 526 -7.81 15.58 -17.03
N TYR A 527 -7.50 16.10 -15.84
CA TYR A 527 -8.20 15.81 -14.58
C TYR A 527 -8.96 17.04 -14.10
N GLN A 528 -9.73 16.93 -13.01
CA GLN A 528 -10.56 18.04 -12.53
C GLN A 528 -9.75 19.31 -12.21
N SER A 529 -8.61 19.16 -11.54
CA SER A 529 -7.79 20.29 -11.04
C SER A 529 -6.39 20.38 -11.67
N VAL A 530 -5.98 19.36 -12.43
CA VAL A 530 -4.63 19.25 -12.99
C VAL A 530 -4.66 18.64 -14.39
N PHE A 531 -3.58 18.82 -15.13
CA PHE A 531 -3.19 18.01 -16.28
C PHE A 531 -2.01 17.13 -15.85
N GLN A 532 -2.00 15.88 -16.30
CA GLN A 532 -1.00 14.89 -15.90
C GLN A 532 -0.47 14.17 -17.13
N MET A 533 0.85 14.12 -17.27
CA MET A 533 1.48 13.23 -18.25
C MET A 533 1.57 11.80 -17.66
N ILE A 534 1.12 10.84 -18.45
CA ILE A 534 1.06 9.42 -18.11
C ILE A 534 1.68 8.58 -19.22
N THR A 535 2.13 7.40 -18.85
CA THR A 535 2.41 6.31 -19.78
C THR A 535 1.70 5.06 -19.29
N VAL A 536 1.18 4.25 -20.22
CA VAL A 536 0.56 2.96 -19.93
C VAL A 536 1.44 1.87 -20.53
N VAL A 537 1.91 0.97 -19.67
CA VAL A 537 2.65 -0.22 -20.08
C VAL A 537 1.83 -1.44 -19.73
N GLU A 538 1.58 -2.28 -20.73
CA GLU A 538 0.74 -3.46 -20.60
C GLU A 538 1.56 -4.72 -20.85
N GLY A 539 1.21 -5.79 -20.14
CA GLY A 539 1.84 -7.09 -20.24
C GLY A 539 0.82 -8.21 -20.29
N GLN A 540 1.10 -9.26 -21.05
CA GLN A 540 0.33 -10.50 -21.05
C GLN A 540 1.14 -11.61 -20.36
N LEU A 541 0.61 -12.17 -19.28
CA LEU A 541 1.23 -13.30 -18.61
C LEU A 541 1.35 -14.50 -19.55
N PRO A 542 2.43 -15.30 -19.45
CA PRO A 542 2.61 -16.48 -20.29
C PRO A 542 1.47 -17.47 -20.06
N THR A 543 0.87 -17.95 -21.15
CA THR A 543 -0.08 -19.06 -21.08
C THR A 543 0.70 -20.36 -20.91
N PRO A 544 0.36 -21.21 -19.93
CA PRO A 544 1.05 -22.47 -19.76
C PRO A 544 0.79 -23.38 -20.98
N SER A 545 1.83 -24.02 -21.49
CA SER A 545 1.75 -24.95 -22.65
C SER A 545 1.08 -26.29 -22.32
N SER A 546 0.77 -26.52 -21.04
CA SER A 546 0.16 -27.73 -20.48
C SER A 546 -0.78 -27.33 -19.34
N ASP A 547 -1.80 -28.14 -19.04
CA ASP A 547 -2.70 -27.95 -17.88
C ASP A 547 -2.03 -28.14 -16.50
N ASP A 548 -0.70 -28.16 -16.44
CA ASP A 548 0.07 -28.24 -15.20
C ASP A 548 -0.05 -26.92 -14.41
N LYS A 549 -1.08 -26.86 -13.55
CA LYS A 549 -1.34 -25.74 -12.64
C LYS A 549 -0.13 -25.35 -11.79
N LYS A 550 0.81 -26.29 -11.54
CA LYS A 550 2.02 -26.05 -10.74
C LYS A 550 3.01 -25.09 -11.43
N LYS A 551 2.81 -24.74 -12.71
CA LYS A 551 3.70 -23.84 -13.47
C LYS A 551 3.01 -22.60 -14.01
N ARG A 552 1.76 -22.34 -13.61
CA ARG A 552 1.00 -21.18 -14.08
C ARG A 552 1.58 -19.88 -13.49
N TYR A 553 1.60 -18.84 -14.32
CA TYR A 553 1.83 -17.46 -13.88
C TYR A 553 0.52 -16.79 -13.46
N THR A 554 0.60 -15.95 -12.44
CA THR A 554 -0.48 -15.20 -11.82
C THR A 554 -0.10 -13.73 -11.69
N GLY A 555 -1.06 -12.84 -11.43
CA GLY A 555 -0.77 -11.43 -11.21
C GLY A 555 0.14 -11.18 -9.99
N LEU A 556 0.16 -12.09 -9.03
CA LEU A 556 1.07 -12.02 -7.88
C LEU A 556 2.54 -12.14 -8.28
N ASP A 557 2.84 -12.88 -9.36
CA ASP A 557 4.19 -12.95 -9.92
C ASP A 557 4.68 -11.57 -10.38
N VAL A 558 3.79 -10.79 -10.99
CA VAL A 558 4.08 -9.42 -11.43
C VAL A 558 4.23 -8.50 -10.21
N LEU A 559 3.29 -8.56 -9.26
CA LEU A 559 3.36 -7.77 -8.03
C LEU A 559 4.70 -7.96 -7.31
N ALA A 560 5.07 -9.22 -7.03
CA ALA A 560 6.32 -9.54 -6.32
C ALA A 560 7.57 -9.14 -7.11
N ALA A 561 7.54 -9.21 -8.45
CA ALA A 561 8.69 -8.87 -9.28
C ALA A 561 8.88 -7.36 -9.50
N SER A 562 7.81 -6.57 -9.40
CA SER A 562 7.82 -5.14 -9.70
C SER A 562 8.08 -4.24 -8.49
N LEU A 563 7.99 -4.75 -7.26
CA LEU A 563 8.24 -3.98 -6.04
C LEU A 563 9.73 -3.57 -5.89
N PRO A 564 10.03 -2.41 -5.27
CA PRO A 564 9.10 -1.33 -4.93
C PRO A 564 8.66 -0.55 -6.19
N PRO A 565 7.59 0.26 -6.11
CA PRO A 565 7.10 1.05 -7.23
C PRO A 565 8.19 1.89 -7.90
N GLY A 566 8.38 1.70 -9.21
CA GLY A 566 9.46 2.34 -9.98
C GLY A 566 9.51 3.86 -9.83
N SER A 567 8.36 4.52 -9.84
CA SER A 567 8.20 5.98 -9.67
C SER A 567 8.71 6.51 -8.32
N MET A 568 8.88 5.63 -7.33
CA MET A 568 9.37 5.93 -5.98
C MET A 568 10.79 5.41 -5.73
N THR A 569 11.53 5.05 -6.79
CA THR A 569 12.89 4.52 -6.69
C THR A 569 13.89 5.38 -7.47
N GLY A 570 14.22 4.99 -8.69
CA GLY A 570 15.16 5.62 -9.59
C GLY A 570 15.55 4.61 -10.67
N ALA A 571 16.42 5.01 -11.58
CA ALA A 571 16.89 4.14 -12.65
C ALA A 571 18.43 4.17 -12.70
N PRO A 572 19.13 3.01 -12.60
CA PRO A 572 18.62 1.64 -12.40
C PRO A 572 18.12 1.34 -10.97
N LYS A 573 16.91 0.75 -10.83
CA LYS A 573 16.16 0.56 -9.56
C LYS A 573 17.00 0.14 -8.36
N LYS A 574 17.70 -1.00 -8.42
CA LYS A 574 18.48 -1.50 -7.28
C LYS A 574 19.56 -0.51 -6.84
N ARG A 575 20.37 -0.04 -7.78
CA ARG A 575 21.46 0.90 -7.48
C ARG A 575 20.92 2.20 -6.93
N SER A 576 19.84 2.73 -7.50
CA SER A 576 19.17 3.93 -7.02
C SER A 576 18.68 3.78 -5.58
N CYS A 577 18.06 2.64 -5.24
CA CYS A 577 17.60 2.36 -3.87
C CYS A 577 18.76 2.24 -2.86
N GLU A 578 19.89 1.64 -3.22
CA GLU A 578 21.10 1.58 -2.36
C GLU A 578 21.63 2.98 -2.04
N LEU A 579 21.67 3.86 -3.05
CA LEU A 579 22.08 5.26 -2.88
C LEU A 579 21.08 6.04 -2.02
N LEU A 580 19.78 5.85 -2.28
CA LEU A 580 18.72 6.51 -1.52
C LEU A 580 18.77 6.12 -0.04
N GLN A 581 19.06 4.85 0.30
CA GLN A 581 19.26 4.46 1.69
C GLN A 581 20.37 5.29 2.36
N GLN A 582 21.49 5.53 1.67
CA GLN A 582 22.58 6.33 2.23
C GLN A 582 22.18 7.81 2.37
N ILE A 583 21.56 8.39 1.34
CA ILE A 583 21.17 9.81 1.29
C ILE A 583 20.04 10.12 2.30
N GLU A 584 19.11 9.18 2.47
CA GLU A 584 18.00 9.25 3.44
C GLU A 584 18.42 8.78 4.85
N GLN A 585 19.72 8.51 5.07
CA GLN A 585 20.31 8.15 6.36
C GLN A 585 19.70 6.88 6.96
N HIS A 586 19.42 5.88 6.11
CA HIS A 586 18.80 4.61 6.43
C HIS A 586 17.43 4.73 7.11
N ARG A 587 16.76 5.88 6.95
CA ARG A 587 15.40 6.06 7.43
C ARG A 587 14.43 5.25 6.56
N GLU A 588 13.59 4.46 7.19
CA GLU A 588 12.53 3.74 6.50
C GLU A 588 11.45 4.69 5.96
N ARG A 589 11.00 4.42 4.74
CA ARG A 589 9.81 5.05 4.15
C ARG A 589 8.53 4.40 4.67
N SER A 590 8.59 3.15 5.11
CA SER A 590 7.49 2.40 5.73
C SER A 590 6.28 2.30 4.81
N LEU A 591 5.09 2.66 5.31
CA LEU A 591 3.87 2.71 4.52
C LEU A 591 3.92 3.74 3.39
N TYR A 592 4.77 4.77 3.44
CA TYR A 592 4.93 5.71 2.33
C TYR A 592 5.83 5.09 1.24
N SER A 593 5.52 5.32 -0.03
CA SER A 593 6.19 4.69 -1.19
C SER A 593 6.02 3.18 -1.36
N GLY A 594 5.33 2.52 -0.43
CA GLY A 594 4.83 1.15 -0.60
C GLY A 594 3.59 1.08 -1.49
N VAL A 595 2.78 0.04 -1.29
CA VAL A 595 1.52 -0.17 -2.02
C VAL A 595 0.37 -0.61 -1.12
N VAL A 596 -0.84 -0.26 -1.52
CA VAL A 596 -2.10 -0.69 -0.88
C VAL A 596 -3.07 -1.15 -1.96
N GLY A 597 -3.81 -2.23 -1.69
CA GLY A 597 -4.66 -2.82 -2.72
C GLY A 597 -5.24 -4.17 -2.34
N TYR A 598 -5.58 -4.95 -3.36
CA TYR A 598 -6.22 -6.25 -3.18
C TYR A 598 -5.81 -7.30 -4.21
N MET A 599 -6.01 -8.56 -3.84
CA MET A 599 -5.92 -9.76 -4.68
C MET A 599 -7.22 -10.54 -4.55
N CYS A 600 -8.01 -10.56 -5.62
CA CYS A 600 -9.30 -11.20 -5.66
C CYS A 600 -9.18 -12.70 -5.91
N VAL A 601 -10.12 -13.48 -5.36
CA VAL A 601 -10.26 -14.92 -5.62
C VAL A 601 -10.50 -15.27 -7.10
N THR A 602 -10.88 -14.28 -7.91
CA THR A 602 -11.08 -14.41 -9.36
C THR A 602 -9.77 -14.32 -10.16
N GLY A 603 -8.66 -13.98 -9.52
CA GLY A 603 -7.40 -13.67 -10.18
C GLY A 603 -7.25 -12.20 -10.62
N ARG A 604 -8.22 -11.32 -10.31
CA ARG A 604 -8.07 -9.86 -10.45
C ARG A 604 -7.23 -9.26 -9.31
N GLY A 605 -6.57 -8.14 -9.56
CA GLY A 605 -5.94 -7.32 -8.52
C GLY A 605 -5.73 -5.89 -8.98
N ASP A 606 -5.71 -4.97 -8.02
CA ASP A 606 -5.44 -3.54 -8.24
C ASP A 606 -4.72 -2.98 -7.02
N TRP A 607 -3.61 -2.30 -7.26
CA TRP A 607 -2.68 -1.79 -6.27
C TRP A 607 -2.31 -0.35 -6.60
N SER A 608 -2.39 0.54 -5.62
CA SER A 608 -1.95 1.93 -5.75
C SER A 608 -0.66 2.16 -4.96
N VAL A 609 0.14 3.11 -5.45
CA VAL A 609 1.31 3.59 -4.71
C VAL A 609 0.83 4.39 -3.50
N THR A 610 1.43 4.22 -2.33
CA THR A 610 1.07 4.98 -1.12
C THR A 610 1.79 6.33 -1.08
N ILE A 611 1.26 7.27 -1.85
CA ILE A 611 1.68 8.68 -1.89
C ILE A 611 0.51 9.61 -1.60
N ARG A 612 0.80 10.89 -1.30
CA ARG A 612 -0.20 11.86 -0.84
C ARG A 612 -1.00 11.30 0.35
N SER A 613 -0.26 10.70 1.28
CA SER A 613 -0.77 9.92 2.38
C SER A 613 -0.17 10.39 3.70
N LEU A 614 -0.87 10.08 4.79
CA LEU A 614 -0.37 10.16 6.14
C LEU A 614 -0.57 8.80 6.80
N PHE A 615 0.35 8.42 7.67
CA PHE A 615 0.26 7.16 8.39
C PHE A 615 0.75 7.27 9.83
N ARG A 616 0.31 6.36 10.68
CA ARG A 616 0.85 6.16 12.03
C ARG A 616 0.95 4.66 12.35
N TRP A 617 1.78 4.34 13.32
CA TRP A 617 1.84 3.03 13.94
C TRP A 617 1.39 3.13 15.40
N ASP A 618 0.57 2.18 15.85
CA ASP A 618 -0.02 2.20 17.21
C ASP A 618 1.05 2.12 18.32
N ASP A 619 2.20 1.51 18.00
CA ASP A 619 3.37 1.38 18.87
C ASP A 619 4.29 2.62 18.86
N GLU A 620 4.04 3.62 17.99
CA GLU A 620 4.81 4.85 17.92
C GLU A 620 4.16 5.97 18.71
N ARG A 621 4.57 6.10 19.97
CA ARG A 621 4.08 7.13 20.88
C ARG A 621 5.23 7.91 21.49
N VAL A 622 4.97 9.15 21.85
CA VAL A 622 5.92 10.00 22.56
C VAL A 622 5.27 10.60 23.80
N THR A 623 5.99 10.57 24.91
CA THR A 623 5.57 11.21 26.15
C THR A 623 5.93 12.68 26.10
N VAL A 624 4.94 13.55 26.25
CA VAL A 624 5.11 15.00 26.31
C VAL A 624 4.84 15.46 27.73
N GLN A 625 5.65 16.41 28.22
CA GLN A 625 5.39 17.06 29.50
C GLN A 625 4.16 17.96 29.36
N GLY A 626 3.06 17.55 30.00
CA GLY A 626 1.82 18.32 30.09
C GLY A 626 1.98 19.56 30.97
N GLN A 627 0.89 20.32 31.11
CA GLN A 627 0.92 21.50 31.97
C GLN A 627 1.04 21.13 33.45
N GLU A 628 1.73 21.97 34.21
CA GLU A 628 1.73 21.89 35.67
C GLU A 628 0.34 22.24 36.21
N GLU A 629 -0.36 21.25 36.77
CA GLU A 629 -1.53 21.46 37.63
C GLU A 629 -1.19 20.96 39.04
N ASP A 630 -1.46 21.79 40.07
CA ASP A 630 -1.21 21.48 41.49
C ASP A 630 0.22 20.98 41.81
N GLY A 631 1.24 21.53 41.15
CA GLY A 631 2.65 21.21 41.41
C GLY A 631 3.07 19.81 40.96
N LYS A 632 2.28 19.15 40.10
CA LYS A 632 2.63 17.92 39.40
C LYS A 632 2.54 18.14 37.90
N THR A 633 3.61 17.81 37.19
CA THR A 633 3.63 17.76 35.73
C THR A 633 2.93 16.47 35.30
N ALA A 634 1.79 16.55 34.63
CA ALA A 634 1.16 15.38 34.05
C ALA A 634 1.95 14.94 32.81
N GLU A 635 2.31 13.67 32.72
CA GLU A 635 2.84 13.10 31.49
C GLU A 635 1.68 12.71 30.57
N GLU A 636 1.69 13.17 29.33
CA GLU A 636 0.67 12.86 28.33
C GLU A 636 1.29 12.06 27.18
N GLU A 637 0.65 10.95 26.81
CA GLU A 637 1.02 10.21 25.61
C GLU A 637 0.45 10.89 24.36
N HIS A 638 1.30 11.09 23.36
CA HIS A 638 0.92 11.59 22.05
C HIS A 638 1.17 10.51 21.00
N GLU A 639 0.28 10.45 20.01
CA GLU A 639 0.48 9.66 18.80
C GLU A 639 1.36 10.40 17.80
N VAL A 640 2.07 9.62 16.99
CA VAL A 640 2.97 10.11 15.95
C VAL A 640 2.44 9.76 14.57
N TRP A 641 2.21 10.78 13.75
CA TRP A 641 1.89 10.65 12.34
C TRP A 641 3.05 11.07 11.46
N HIS A 642 3.17 10.43 10.31
CA HIS A 642 4.19 10.70 9.30
C HIS A 642 3.54 11.04 7.96
N ILE A 643 4.13 12.01 7.26
CA ILE A 643 3.77 12.37 5.89
C ILE A 643 5.04 12.40 5.05
N GLY A 644 5.16 11.46 4.13
CA GLY A 644 6.24 11.44 3.16
C GLY A 644 5.97 12.37 1.98
N ALA A 645 7.00 13.05 1.51
CA ALA A 645 6.97 13.81 0.26
C ALA A 645 8.36 13.82 -0.39
N GLY A 646 8.39 13.90 -1.72
CA GLY A 646 9.62 13.83 -2.49
C GLY A 646 9.40 13.93 -3.98
N GLY A 647 10.49 13.86 -4.74
CA GLY A 647 10.50 14.09 -6.18
C GLY A 647 11.67 13.38 -6.85
N ALA A 648 11.60 13.30 -8.18
CA ALA A 648 12.67 12.77 -8.99
C ALA A 648 13.77 13.80 -9.13
N VAL A 649 14.96 13.48 -8.64
CA VAL A 649 16.15 14.26 -8.94
C VAL A 649 16.77 13.71 -10.22
N THR A 650 16.91 14.58 -11.20
CA THR A 650 17.67 14.33 -12.43
C THR A 650 18.84 15.31 -12.55
N ILE A 651 19.68 15.14 -13.58
CA ILE A 651 20.77 16.08 -13.85
C ILE A 651 20.27 17.51 -14.15
N LEU A 652 19.01 17.66 -14.58
CA LEU A 652 18.37 18.94 -14.90
C LEU A 652 17.63 19.57 -13.69
N SER A 653 17.54 18.85 -12.57
CA SER A 653 16.89 19.36 -11.36
C SER A 653 17.68 20.50 -10.72
N THR A 654 16.99 21.35 -9.97
CA THR A 654 17.63 22.35 -9.08
C THR A 654 17.24 22.05 -7.63
N PRO A 655 18.15 22.21 -6.66
CA PRO A 655 17.85 21.99 -5.25
C PRO A 655 16.61 22.75 -4.76
N GLU A 656 16.47 24.01 -5.18
CA GLU A 656 15.35 24.86 -4.81
C GLU A 656 14.03 24.38 -5.44
N GLY A 657 14.07 23.96 -6.71
CA GLY A 657 12.90 23.45 -7.43
C GLY A 657 12.37 22.15 -6.83
N GLU A 658 13.27 21.19 -6.56
CA GLU A 658 12.91 19.91 -5.94
C GLU A 658 12.37 20.10 -4.51
N ARG A 659 12.92 21.06 -3.76
CA ARG A 659 12.37 21.45 -2.45
C ARG A 659 10.95 22.00 -2.58
N GLU A 660 10.72 22.92 -3.51
CA GLU A 660 9.39 23.52 -3.72
C GLU A 660 8.35 22.49 -4.16
N GLU A 661 8.75 21.55 -5.00
CA GLU A 661 7.91 20.42 -5.39
C GLU A 661 7.56 19.53 -4.20
N MET A 662 8.54 19.17 -3.37
CA MET A 662 8.34 18.38 -2.14
C MET A 662 7.31 19.06 -1.22
N PHE A 663 7.45 20.35 -0.93
CA PHE A 663 6.49 21.09 -0.10
C PHE A 663 5.10 21.19 -0.76
N THR A 664 5.04 21.31 -2.09
CA THR A 664 3.77 21.30 -2.84
C THR A 664 3.06 19.96 -2.72
N LYS A 665 3.80 18.84 -2.73
CA LYS A 665 3.26 17.50 -2.55
C LYS A 665 2.79 17.27 -1.12
N LEU A 666 3.52 17.80 -0.14
CA LEU A 666 3.23 17.76 1.29
C LEU A 666 1.98 18.57 1.68
N ALA A 667 1.73 19.70 1.02
CA ALA A 667 0.70 20.66 1.43
C ALA A 667 -0.72 20.07 1.52
N GLY A 668 -1.10 19.16 0.62
CA GLY A 668 -2.43 18.52 0.65
C GLY A 668 -2.67 17.72 1.93
N PRO A 669 -1.89 16.65 2.16
CA PRO A 669 -1.98 15.85 3.39
C PRO A 669 -1.74 16.66 4.68
N LEU A 670 -0.78 17.59 4.68
CA LEU A 670 -0.43 18.35 5.88
C LEU A 670 -1.57 19.27 6.35
N ARG A 671 -2.32 19.86 5.41
CA ARG A 671 -3.42 20.78 5.73
C ARG A 671 -4.55 20.14 6.53
N VAL A 672 -4.65 18.80 6.56
CA VAL A 672 -5.62 18.09 7.39
C VAL A 672 -5.38 18.36 8.89
N PHE A 673 -4.15 18.69 9.29
CA PHE A 673 -3.80 19.05 10.67
C PHE A 673 -3.84 20.56 10.94
N ALA A 674 -3.92 21.40 9.91
CA ALA A 674 -3.77 22.86 10.04
C ALA A 674 -5.02 23.56 10.61
N ASP A 675 -6.19 22.91 10.58
CA ASP A 675 -7.43 23.43 11.19
C ASP A 675 -7.56 23.05 12.68
N LEU A 676 -6.49 22.51 13.29
CA LEU A 676 -6.42 22.14 14.71
C LEU A 676 -5.65 23.17 15.57
N GLY A 677 -5.32 24.33 15.00
CA GLY A 677 -4.56 25.41 15.65
C GLY A 677 -5.27 26.75 15.66
#